data_AF-A0A963RVD6-F1
#
_entry.id   AF-A0A963RVD6-F1
#
_cell.length_a   1.000
_cell.length_b   1.000
_cell.length_c   1.000
_cell.angle_alpha   90.00
_cell.angle_beta   90.00
_cell.angle_gamma   90.00
#
_symmetry.space_group_name_H-M   'P 1'
#
loop_
_entity.id
_entity.type
_entity.pdbx_description
1 polymer ?
#
loop_
_entity_poly.entity_id
_entity_poly.type
_entity_poly.pdbx_seq_one_letter_code
_entity_poly.pdbx_strand_id
1 'polypeptide(L)'
;MYVNSAGMQLILSQPVGHWYGSEGYQTLYGTTGNDLFHGTVDDTLIGLSGGDTYYLWHKSTAVIEKANDGIDVVYAKFWGDAVLPDNVENLVLDSPGNISGTGNSLDNIIIAGSHAATIDGLRGNDVLVGGGGADVFSITAGNGSDVIVGFEPGKDAALLHGYGLSTFGELMAKAVEQSGDTVLDLKNGEKLILRDVALSDLSAEDFGYASPEVVLDPGDTRFTRSWAAENANGWYVINNMWGQGELVEGRDFTIDAVFNTADMTAGTTFSWTLPYSTGYGFTIRGYPEVAFGVNPHGAHDSNPTDSAHVFPVKLSELTSLVADFDVSFRGHTAGFNVAYDIWFTSEPYGDASTITTEVMVWVHKGDFPAFGDAVGTYSGNGISGTFFRDGTYVALVLDSELPSAKLDLTDIFARLVDLGILSPDEYLASLDFGSEIVSGNGSLTINNLDLTVESLQADGTTVVKHVTGAGTTVTETPVVTDAEDPVPPDDPISDPPTTEEPPSEGPPPSDDPATNPPATEDPEEPDPQDPVSESPGSDEPSAGANIVIGTDADDEIVGSTNADTLTGGAGADVFFFQGAFGDANVDRIVDFSRWEGDKFGLDPTIFDGVENRGSFERRALRSGEEARDDTDRIIYNKKTGELFYDPDGRGGEDGVLFALVEPGTTIYTSDFVVGTPAPSAVQDQSDESNDVTSQSEEPSTDQQTNSQPGPGETDIRIEQSYDAAGNMVELRIFGTDGDDILAGQRSTENHLFGGLGNDRLTGNEKNDYFHFDTPLGETNVDRILDFSSGDKDKIALDPEIFSGIDNHGEFDRRAFREGTEARDNTDRIIYNSQTGELSYDPDGKGGADGTLFARLDPGTVLTGWDFVVFG
;
A
#
# COMPACT_ATOMS: atom_id res chain seq x y z
N MET A 1 18.23 34.12 7.47
CA MET A 1 18.04 35.21 6.48
C MET A 1 17.96 34.50 5.15
N TYR A 2 16.82 34.59 4.49
CA TYR A 2 16.55 33.84 3.28
C TYR A 2 17.09 34.63 2.09
N VAL A 3 17.87 33.98 1.24
CA VAL A 3 18.52 34.59 0.08
C VAL A 3 18.48 33.57 -1.06
N ASN A 4 17.74 33.90 -2.12
CA ASN A 4 17.53 32.99 -3.23
C ASN A 4 18.70 32.97 -4.23
N SER A 5 18.58 32.16 -5.28
CA SER A 5 19.62 31.93 -6.29
C SER A 5 20.03 33.19 -7.05
N ALA A 6 19.11 34.15 -7.21
CA ALA A 6 19.36 35.47 -7.80
C ALA A 6 20.13 36.42 -6.86
N GLY A 7 20.35 36.03 -5.60
CA GLY A 7 20.95 36.85 -4.56
C GLY A 7 19.99 37.89 -3.97
N MET A 8 18.67 37.74 -4.17
CA MET A 8 17.67 38.60 -3.56
C MET A 8 17.42 38.14 -2.13
N GLN A 9 17.41 39.08 -1.18
CA GLN A 9 17.06 38.79 0.20
C GLN A 9 15.55 38.78 0.36
N LEU A 10 14.97 37.63 0.65
CA LEU A 10 13.55 37.46 0.97
C LEU A 10 13.31 37.73 2.47
N ILE A 11 12.04 38.00 2.83
CA ILE A 11 11.58 38.15 4.22
C ILE A 11 10.34 37.29 4.42
N LEU A 12 10.27 36.59 5.56
CA LEU A 12 9.18 35.65 5.84
C LEU A 12 7.84 36.34 6.09
N SER A 13 7.85 37.51 6.72
CA SER A 13 6.64 38.32 6.98
C SER A 13 7.00 39.74 7.39
N GLN A 14 5.99 40.61 7.49
CA GLN A 14 6.12 41.95 8.03
C GLN A 14 5.51 42.07 9.44
N PRO A 15 5.88 43.09 10.25
CA PRO A 15 5.28 43.26 11.58
C PRO A 15 3.81 43.68 11.50
N VAL A 16 2.92 42.85 12.03
CA VAL A 16 1.46 43.05 12.02
C VAL A 16 0.98 44.15 12.99
N GLY A 17 -0.15 44.78 12.65
CA GLY A 17 -0.75 45.92 13.34
C GLY A 17 -2.17 45.68 13.87
N HIS A 18 -2.96 44.83 13.22
CA HIS A 18 -4.27 44.36 13.72
C HIS A 18 -4.36 42.84 13.78
N TRP A 19 -5.41 42.33 14.41
CA TRP A 19 -5.64 40.90 14.63
C TRP A 19 -7.12 40.57 14.43
N TYR A 20 -7.37 39.47 13.71
CA TYR A 20 -8.64 38.97 13.27
C TYR A 20 -8.75 37.47 13.62
N GLY A 21 -9.96 37.02 13.92
CA GLY A 21 -10.27 35.62 14.17
C GLY A 21 -11.77 35.39 14.15
N SER A 22 -12.16 34.18 13.81
CA SER A 22 -13.54 33.71 13.62
C SER A 22 -14.05 32.90 14.80
N GLU A 23 -15.36 32.63 14.79
CA GLU A 23 -16.04 31.56 15.52
C GLU A 23 -17.01 30.92 14.51
N GLY A 24 -16.62 29.77 13.95
CA GLY A 24 -17.28 29.16 12.78
C GLY A 24 -17.08 29.94 11.47
N TYR A 25 -17.54 29.36 10.35
CA TYR A 25 -17.37 29.88 8.98
C TYR A 25 -17.67 31.38 8.82
N GLN A 26 -16.66 32.18 8.50
CA GLN A 26 -16.77 33.61 8.25
C GLN A 26 -15.92 34.09 7.06
N THR A 27 -16.43 35.09 6.33
CA THR A 27 -15.61 35.89 5.42
C THR A 27 -14.99 37.07 6.18
N LEU A 28 -13.70 37.02 6.47
CA LEU A 28 -12.97 38.05 7.21
C LEU A 28 -12.20 38.97 6.27
N TYR A 29 -12.35 40.29 6.49
CA TYR A 29 -11.69 41.34 5.70
C TYR A 29 -10.71 42.12 6.56
N GLY A 30 -9.46 42.23 6.10
CA GLY A 30 -8.37 43.01 6.68
C GLY A 30 -8.52 44.52 6.46
N THR A 31 -7.39 45.20 6.35
CA THR A 31 -7.30 46.66 6.28
C THR A 31 -6.64 47.15 4.99
N THR A 32 -5.49 47.82 5.09
CA THR A 32 -4.58 48.25 4.00
C THR A 32 -3.16 48.38 4.57
N GLY A 33 -2.84 47.52 5.54
CA GLY A 33 -1.54 47.35 6.15
C GLY A 33 -1.54 46.15 7.08
N ASN A 34 -0.36 45.54 7.22
CA ASN A 34 -0.03 44.29 7.90
C ASN A 34 -1.03 43.82 8.97
N ASP A 35 -1.81 42.79 8.67
CA ASP A 35 -2.81 42.19 9.54
C ASP A 35 -2.48 40.72 9.89
N LEU A 36 -3.07 40.20 10.97
CA LEU A 36 -2.94 38.79 11.35
C LEU A 36 -4.31 38.14 11.47
N PHE A 37 -4.52 37.01 10.79
CA PHE A 37 -5.76 36.23 10.82
C PHE A 37 -5.53 34.89 11.50
N HIS A 38 -6.47 34.49 12.37
CA HIS A 38 -6.69 33.09 12.74
C HIS A 38 -7.91 32.60 11.97
N GLY A 39 -7.71 31.78 10.94
CA GLY A 39 -8.80 31.05 10.29
C GLY A 39 -8.97 29.69 10.93
N THR A 40 -10.20 29.34 11.27
CA THR A 40 -10.57 28.09 11.91
C THR A 40 -10.98 27.06 10.87
N VAL A 41 -12.28 26.87 10.65
CA VAL A 41 -12.87 25.96 9.67
C VAL A 41 -13.63 26.75 8.60
N ASP A 42 -13.44 26.36 7.34
CA ASP A 42 -14.03 26.93 6.11
C ASP A 42 -13.84 28.44 5.84
N ASP A 43 -13.19 29.17 6.75
CA ASP A 43 -13.09 30.64 6.69
C ASP A 43 -12.55 31.15 5.34
N THR A 44 -13.00 32.33 4.93
CA THR A 44 -12.46 33.04 3.77
C THR A 44 -11.77 34.31 4.22
N LEU A 45 -10.44 34.33 4.18
CA LEU A 45 -9.59 35.38 4.73
C LEU A 45 -9.07 36.29 3.60
N ILE A 46 -9.27 37.60 3.74
CA ILE A 46 -8.99 38.59 2.69
C ILE A 46 -8.25 39.79 3.30
N GLY A 47 -6.92 39.80 3.26
CA GLY A 47 -6.06 40.83 3.87
C GLY A 47 -6.07 42.17 3.13
N LEU A 48 -6.13 42.10 1.80
CA LEU A 48 -6.34 43.18 0.81
C LEU A 48 -5.07 43.88 0.34
N SER A 49 -4.24 44.38 1.27
CA SER A 49 -2.93 45.01 1.03
C SER A 49 -2.20 45.22 2.35
N GLY A 50 -0.92 44.91 2.42
CA GLY A 50 -0.18 44.78 3.69
C GLY A 50 0.69 43.53 3.63
N GLY A 51 1.70 43.41 4.50
CA GLY A 51 2.39 42.13 4.70
C GLY A 51 1.70 41.34 5.80
N ASP A 52 0.81 40.45 5.41
CA ASP A 52 -0.20 39.83 6.26
C ASP A 52 0.21 38.41 6.72
N THR A 53 -0.41 37.91 7.79
CA THR A 53 -0.04 36.63 8.43
C THR A 53 -1.27 35.79 8.70
N TYR A 54 -1.32 34.62 8.08
CA TYR A 54 -2.45 33.70 8.08
C TYR A 54 -2.12 32.46 8.91
N TYR A 55 -2.78 32.27 10.04
CA TYR A 55 -2.71 31.02 10.82
C TYR A 55 -3.95 30.19 10.47
N LEU A 56 -3.75 29.09 9.74
CA LEU A 56 -4.82 28.26 9.21
C LEU A 56 -4.95 26.98 10.02
N TRP A 57 -6.03 26.81 10.78
CA TRP A 57 -6.22 25.67 11.69
C TRP A 57 -7.00 24.50 11.08
N HIS A 58 -7.58 24.64 9.87
CA HIS A 58 -8.21 23.57 9.10
C HIS A 58 -7.90 23.74 7.60
N LYS A 59 -7.78 22.62 6.86
CA LYS A 59 -7.36 22.62 5.44
C LYS A 59 -8.32 23.34 4.49
N SER A 60 -9.59 23.52 4.88
CA SER A 60 -10.61 24.19 4.05
C SER A 60 -10.62 25.73 4.15
N THR A 61 -9.85 26.33 5.06
CA THR A 61 -9.77 27.79 5.14
C THR A 61 -9.07 28.37 3.91
N ALA A 62 -9.77 29.22 3.15
CA ALA A 62 -9.25 29.90 1.98
C ALA A 62 -8.60 31.25 2.34
N VAL A 63 -7.46 31.56 1.71
CA VAL A 63 -6.84 32.89 1.72
C VAL A 63 -6.94 33.49 0.31
N ILE A 64 -7.31 34.77 0.21
CA ILE A 64 -7.46 35.48 -1.07
C ILE A 64 -6.61 36.75 -1.05
N GLU A 65 -5.44 36.70 -1.70
CA GLU A 65 -4.55 37.85 -1.88
C GLU A 65 -4.42 38.36 -3.32
N LYS A 66 -3.78 39.52 -3.47
CA LYS A 66 -3.57 40.20 -4.77
C LYS A 66 -2.10 40.40 -5.11
N ALA A 67 -1.77 40.11 -6.37
CA ALA A 67 -0.43 40.26 -6.91
C ALA A 67 0.20 41.64 -6.58
N ASN A 68 1.33 41.62 -5.85
CA ASN A 68 2.14 42.79 -5.46
C ASN A 68 1.53 43.72 -4.39
N ASP A 69 0.43 43.35 -3.72
CA ASP A 69 -0.16 44.18 -2.65
C ASP A 69 0.46 43.91 -1.25
N GLY A 70 1.31 42.87 -1.10
CA GLY A 70 1.86 42.43 0.20
C GLY A 70 3.29 41.89 0.25
N ILE A 71 3.60 41.19 1.35
CA ILE A 71 4.62 40.13 1.50
C ILE A 71 4.08 39.23 2.60
N ASP A 72 3.42 38.14 2.19
CA ASP A 72 2.42 37.48 3.00
C ASP A 72 2.86 36.06 3.38
N VAL A 73 2.31 35.52 4.48
CA VAL A 73 2.68 34.18 4.97
C VAL A 73 1.50 33.37 5.46
N VAL A 74 1.44 32.12 5.03
CA VAL A 74 0.62 31.07 5.65
C VAL A 74 1.47 30.27 6.64
N TYR A 75 0.96 30.11 7.85
CA TYR A 75 1.34 29.05 8.78
C TYR A 75 0.23 28.01 8.74
N ALA A 76 0.51 26.85 8.15
CA ALA A 76 -0.39 25.72 8.18
C ALA A 76 -0.36 25.09 9.58
N LYS A 77 -1.54 24.90 10.19
CA LYS A 77 -1.73 24.40 11.56
C LYS A 77 -2.69 23.19 11.65
N PHE A 78 -3.06 22.64 10.49
CA PHE A 78 -3.93 21.49 10.28
C PHE A 78 -3.14 20.22 9.93
N TRP A 79 -3.81 19.09 9.68
CA TRP A 79 -3.18 17.86 9.17
C TRP A 79 -3.38 17.69 7.66
N GLY A 80 -2.38 17.14 6.97
CA GLY A 80 -2.34 16.97 5.52
C GLY A 80 -1.64 18.11 4.77
N ASP A 81 -1.72 18.05 3.44
CA ASP A 81 -0.93 18.86 2.52
C ASP A 81 -1.24 20.35 2.56
N ALA A 82 -0.21 21.19 2.60
CA ALA A 82 -0.34 22.64 2.56
C ALA A 82 0.04 23.18 1.18
N VAL A 83 -0.95 23.65 0.42
CA VAL A 83 -0.75 24.35 -0.86
C VAL A 83 -0.84 25.86 -0.65
N LEU A 84 0.17 26.59 -1.13
CA LEU A 84 0.33 28.03 -0.95
C LEU A 84 -0.59 28.78 -1.95
N PRO A 85 -1.59 29.57 -1.49
CA PRO A 85 -2.55 30.22 -2.39
C PRO A 85 -1.92 31.25 -3.33
N ASP A 86 -2.60 31.52 -4.45
CA ASP A 86 -2.17 32.53 -5.43
C ASP A 86 -1.92 33.90 -4.77
N ASN A 87 -0.80 34.52 -5.17
CA ASN A 87 -0.32 35.84 -4.71
C ASN A 87 0.22 35.94 -3.29
N VAL A 88 0.22 34.87 -2.48
CA VAL A 88 0.90 34.84 -1.17
C VAL A 88 2.36 34.43 -1.37
N GLU A 89 3.33 35.04 -0.67
CA GLU A 89 4.75 34.74 -0.89
C GLU A 89 5.31 33.56 -0.07
N ASN A 90 4.80 33.23 1.11
CA ASN A 90 5.51 32.32 2.03
C ASN A 90 4.61 31.27 2.71
N LEU A 91 5.20 30.11 3.02
CA LEU A 91 4.58 28.99 3.72
C LEU A 91 5.48 28.49 4.87
N VAL A 92 4.87 28.22 6.02
CA VAL A 92 5.48 27.52 7.16
C VAL A 92 4.60 26.33 7.54
N LEU A 93 5.19 25.14 7.58
CA LEU A 93 4.57 23.92 8.06
C LEU A 93 4.68 23.91 9.60
N ASP A 94 3.65 24.39 10.28
CA ASP A 94 3.63 24.67 11.73
C ASP A 94 2.54 23.85 12.44
N SER A 95 2.44 22.58 12.01
CA SER A 95 1.61 21.50 12.52
C SER A 95 2.35 20.16 12.36
N PRO A 96 2.24 19.23 13.33
CA PRO A 96 2.34 17.78 13.14
C PRO A 96 3.13 17.35 11.91
N GLY A 97 2.48 17.07 10.77
CA GLY A 97 1.05 17.27 10.51
C GLY A 97 0.87 17.66 9.07
N ASN A 98 1.63 18.67 8.64
CA ASN A 98 1.87 18.95 7.24
C ASN A 98 3.11 18.18 6.77
N ILE A 99 2.88 17.06 6.09
CA ILE A 99 3.91 16.19 5.47
C ILE A 99 4.28 16.62 4.05
N SER A 100 3.68 17.72 3.58
CA SER A 100 3.78 18.22 2.21
C SER A 100 3.56 19.75 2.19
N GLY A 101 4.36 20.47 1.40
CA GLY A 101 4.33 21.92 1.26
C GLY A 101 4.60 22.36 -0.19
N THR A 102 3.56 22.86 -0.87
CA THR A 102 3.61 23.24 -2.29
C THR A 102 3.51 24.76 -2.47
N GLY A 103 4.44 25.39 -3.20
CA GLY A 103 4.48 26.82 -3.50
C GLY A 103 3.50 27.27 -4.59
N ASN A 104 3.77 28.40 -5.27
CA ASN A 104 2.89 28.96 -6.30
C ASN A 104 3.60 29.42 -7.61
N SER A 105 3.69 30.73 -7.85
CA SER A 105 4.34 31.32 -9.02
C SER A 105 5.19 32.56 -8.72
N LEU A 106 5.58 32.71 -7.45
CA LEU A 106 6.42 33.77 -6.90
C LEU A 106 7.73 33.18 -6.35
N ASP A 107 8.74 34.01 -6.10
CA ASP A 107 9.96 33.60 -5.35
C ASP A 107 9.57 33.29 -3.88
N ASN A 108 9.21 32.04 -3.57
CA ASN A 108 8.65 31.64 -2.28
C ASN A 108 9.72 31.36 -1.20
N ILE A 109 9.34 31.50 0.08
CA ILE A 109 10.00 30.78 1.18
C ILE A 109 9.05 29.68 1.66
N ILE A 110 9.50 28.44 1.67
CA ILE A 110 8.77 27.30 2.25
C ILE A 110 9.63 26.70 3.37
N ILE A 111 9.05 26.50 4.55
CA ILE A 111 9.75 26.00 5.74
C ILE A 111 9.04 24.75 6.27
N ALA A 112 9.74 23.62 6.29
CA ALA A 112 9.26 22.36 6.87
C ALA A 112 9.15 22.40 8.41
N GLY A 113 8.40 21.44 8.95
CA GLY A 113 8.10 21.32 10.38
C GLY A 113 9.17 20.53 11.15
N SER A 114 8.74 19.77 12.15
CA SER A 114 9.62 18.89 12.94
C SER A 114 9.69 17.44 12.42
N HIS A 115 9.02 17.14 11.31
CA HIS A 115 8.93 15.82 10.69
C HIS A 115 9.08 15.96 9.18
N ALA A 116 9.42 14.84 8.54
CA ALA A 116 9.70 14.74 7.11
C ALA A 116 8.62 15.42 6.26
N ALA A 117 9.03 16.25 5.31
CA ALA A 117 8.14 16.94 4.40
C ALA A 117 8.56 16.78 2.93
N THR A 118 7.59 16.56 2.05
CA THR A 118 7.77 16.75 0.61
C THR A 118 7.57 18.22 0.29
N ILE A 119 8.52 18.85 -0.42
CA ILE A 119 8.48 20.29 -0.72
C ILE A 119 8.67 20.51 -2.23
N ASP A 120 7.74 21.22 -2.86
CA ASP A 120 7.89 21.73 -4.23
C ASP A 120 7.66 23.24 -4.22
N GLY A 121 8.60 24.04 -4.73
CA GLY A 121 8.43 25.49 -4.84
C GLY A 121 7.39 25.91 -5.89
N LEU A 122 7.01 24.99 -6.77
CA LEU A 122 6.43 25.30 -8.08
C LEU A 122 7.30 26.32 -8.82
N ARG A 123 6.80 27.49 -9.22
CA ARG A 123 7.58 28.43 -10.05
C ARG A 123 8.10 29.64 -9.27
N GLY A 124 9.39 29.66 -8.96
CA GLY A 124 10.04 30.86 -8.49
C GLY A 124 11.56 30.78 -8.52
N ASN A 125 12.21 31.61 -7.73
CA ASN A 125 13.60 31.40 -7.34
C ASN A 125 13.54 31.19 -5.83
N ASP A 126 13.30 29.95 -5.44
CA ASP A 126 12.71 29.68 -4.13
C ASP A 126 13.76 29.47 -3.04
N VAL A 127 13.32 29.58 -1.80
CA VAL A 127 14.13 29.20 -0.62
C VAL A 127 13.37 28.15 0.16
N LEU A 128 13.66 26.89 -0.16
CA LEU A 128 13.10 25.71 0.48
C LEU A 128 13.95 25.39 1.71
N VAL A 129 13.33 25.19 2.87
CA VAL A 129 14.04 25.05 4.14
C VAL A 129 13.62 23.73 4.78
N GLY A 130 14.58 22.82 4.92
CA GLY A 130 14.40 21.53 5.58
C GLY A 130 14.14 21.66 7.08
N GLY A 131 13.52 20.63 7.63
CA GLY A 131 12.93 20.61 8.97
C GLY A 131 13.58 19.60 9.91
N GLY A 132 12.74 18.86 10.62
CA GLY A 132 13.11 17.58 11.23
C GLY A 132 12.66 16.42 10.33
N GLY A 133 13.13 15.21 10.60
CA GLY A 133 12.91 14.08 9.70
C GLY A 133 13.70 14.17 8.39
N ALA A 134 13.36 13.34 7.40
CA ALA A 134 14.07 13.23 6.13
C ALA A 134 13.25 13.83 4.97
N ASP A 135 13.70 14.96 4.44
CA ASP A 135 12.91 15.78 3.52
C ASP A 135 13.09 15.40 2.04
N VAL A 136 12.06 15.65 1.23
CA VAL A 136 12.04 15.36 -0.21
C VAL A 136 11.74 16.63 -0.98
N PHE A 137 12.75 17.21 -1.63
CA PHE A 137 12.65 18.44 -2.41
C PHE A 137 12.42 18.11 -3.89
N SER A 138 11.24 18.43 -4.42
CA SER A 138 10.93 18.34 -5.86
C SER A 138 11.45 19.57 -6.59
N ILE A 139 12.35 19.36 -7.56
CA ILE A 139 12.97 20.44 -8.35
C ILE A 139 12.74 20.16 -9.84
N THR A 140 11.83 20.94 -10.46
CA THR A 140 11.35 20.71 -11.82
C THR A 140 11.98 21.65 -12.86
N ALA A 141 12.32 21.14 -14.04
CA ALA A 141 12.88 21.94 -15.13
C ALA A 141 11.83 22.80 -15.85
N GLY A 142 12.11 24.10 -15.98
CA GLY A 142 11.19 25.12 -16.48
C GLY A 142 10.47 25.90 -15.40
N ASN A 143 10.71 25.60 -14.12
CA ASN A 143 10.10 26.28 -12.99
C ASN A 143 10.91 27.48 -12.48
N GLY A 144 12.26 27.38 -12.44
CA GLY A 144 13.09 28.48 -11.96
C GLY A 144 14.43 28.08 -11.36
N SER A 145 14.79 28.57 -10.16
CA SER A 145 16.14 28.35 -9.59
C SER A 145 16.23 28.53 -8.08
N ASP A 146 16.51 27.44 -7.38
CA ASP A 146 16.11 27.30 -5.99
C ASP A 146 17.30 27.13 -5.05
N VAL A 147 17.07 27.44 -3.77
CA VAL A 147 18.04 27.31 -2.69
C VAL A 147 17.43 26.42 -1.63
N ILE A 148 17.96 25.20 -1.48
CA ILE A 148 17.62 24.35 -0.34
C ILE A 148 18.54 24.75 0.82
N VAL A 149 17.95 24.93 2.01
CA VAL A 149 18.63 25.29 3.25
C VAL A 149 18.35 24.23 4.30
N GLY A 150 19.40 23.68 4.92
CA GLY A 150 19.28 22.64 5.94
C GLY A 150 19.32 21.20 5.44
N PHE A 151 19.54 20.99 4.13
CA PHE A 151 19.68 19.66 3.52
C PHE A 151 20.75 18.81 4.23
N GLU A 152 20.38 17.62 4.69
CA GLU A 152 21.25 16.62 5.34
C GLU A 152 21.60 15.48 4.35
N PRO A 153 22.82 15.43 3.77
CA PRO A 153 23.22 14.37 2.85
C PRO A 153 23.19 12.97 3.49
N GLY A 154 22.81 11.95 2.71
CA GLY A 154 22.54 10.60 3.20
C GLY A 154 21.19 10.46 3.93
N LYS A 155 20.34 11.50 3.91
CA LYS A 155 19.06 11.51 4.61
C LYS A 155 17.98 12.18 3.76
N ASP A 156 18.18 13.42 3.36
CA ASP A 156 17.26 14.16 2.50
C ASP A 156 17.49 13.81 1.02
N ALA A 157 16.48 14.09 0.17
CA ALA A 157 16.55 13.84 -1.27
C ALA A 157 16.09 15.04 -2.10
N ALA A 158 16.87 15.43 -3.12
CA ALA A 158 16.54 16.48 -4.08
C ALA A 158 16.23 15.87 -5.46
N LEU A 159 14.95 15.62 -5.73
CA LEU A 159 14.50 14.90 -6.92
C LEU A 159 14.42 15.85 -8.14
N LEU A 160 15.17 15.52 -9.21
CA LEU A 160 15.41 16.43 -10.34
C LEU A 160 14.58 16.07 -11.59
N HIS A 161 13.44 16.71 -11.78
CA HIS A 161 12.47 16.38 -12.83
C HIS A 161 12.72 17.17 -14.14
N GLY A 162 12.60 16.52 -15.30
CA GLY A 162 12.65 17.17 -16.63
C GLY A 162 14.03 17.67 -17.11
N TYR A 163 15.05 17.68 -16.25
CA TYR A 163 16.39 18.18 -16.59
C TYR A 163 17.14 17.30 -17.60
N GLY A 164 16.85 16.00 -17.67
CA GLY A 164 17.50 15.07 -18.59
C GLY A 164 18.92 14.67 -18.17
N LEU A 165 19.16 14.61 -16.85
CA LEU A 165 20.38 14.07 -16.24
C LEU A 165 20.05 12.65 -15.77
N SER A 166 20.60 11.63 -16.43
CA SER A 166 20.21 10.22 -16.19
C SER A 166 21.16 9.49 -15.23
N THR A 167 22.25 10.13 -14.82
CA THR A 167 23.21 9.57 -13.86
C THR A 167 23.74 10.65 -12.92
N PHE A 168 24.08 10.26 -11.70
CA PHE A 168 24.78 11.12 -10.74
C PHE A 168 26.10 11.70 -11.30
N GLY A 169 26.81 10.94 -12.15
CA GLY A 169 28.02 11.43 -12.82
C GLY A 169 27.78 12.59 -13.81
N GLU A 170 26.61 12.65 -14.46
CA GLU A 170 26.20 13.79 -15.29
C GLU A 170 25.79 14.99 -14.44
N LEU A 171 25.12 14.76 -13.30
CA LEU A 171 24.78 15.81 -12.34
C LEU A 171 26.02 16.43 -11.69
N MET A 172 26.96 15.62 -11.21
CA MET A 172 28.21 16.09 -10.62
C MET A 172 29.12 16.80 -11.63
N ALA A 173 28.99 16.51 -12.93
CA ALA A 173 29.61 17.32 -13.99
C ALA A 173 29.00 18.73 -14.16
N LYS A 174 27.88 19.03 -13.48
CA LYS A 174 27.29 20.37 -13.33
C LYS A 174 27.58 21.03 -11.98
N ALA A 175 28.11 20.29 -11.02
CA ALA A 175 28.33 20.77 -9.66
C ALA A 175 29.62 21.59 -9.53
N VAL A 176 29.52 22.69 -8.78
CA VAL A 176 30.66 23.50 -8.35
C VAL A 176 30.44 24.01 -6.93
N GLU A 177 31.41 23.76 -6.04
CA GLU A 177 31.43 24.34 -4.70
C GLU A 177 31.72 25.85 -4.77
N GLN A 178 30.89 26.67 -4.12
CA GLN A 178 31.00 28.12 -4.11
C GLN A 178 30.74 28.67 -2.70
N SER A 179 31.79 29.17 -2.05
CA SER A 179 31.74 29.82 -0.72
C SER A 179 31.29 28.95 0.46
N GLY A 180 31.08 27.64 0.25
CA GLY A 180 30.51 26.70 1.22
C GLY A 180 29.24 26.01 0.69
N ASP A 181 28.59 26.60 -0.32
CA ASP A 181 27.42 26.01 -0.99
C ASP A 181 27.84 25.04 -2.10
N THR A 182 27.02 24.01 -2.36
CA THR A 182 27.07 23.27 -3.64
C THR A 182 26.11 23.92 -4.63
N VAL A 183 26.63 24.35 -5.78
CA VAL A 183 25.83 24.98 -6.85
C VAL A 183 25.82 24.07 -8.08
N LEU A 184 24.61 23.66 -8.50
CA LEU A 184 24.36 22.82 -9.67
C LEU A 184 23.92 23.71 -10.85
N ASP A 185 24.69 23.72 -11.93
CA ASP A 185 24.37 24.48 -13.16
C ASP A 185 23.50 23.63 -14.10
N LEU A 186 22.17 23.76 -14.01
CA LEU A 186 21.21 22.83 -14.60
C LEU A 186 20.93 23.14 -16.09
N LYS A 187 19.70 22.95 -16.55
CA LYS A 187 19.26 23.21 -17.94
C LYS A 187 18.74 24.65 -18.04
N ASN A 188 18.55 25.17 -19.25
CA ASN A 188 17.95 26.50 -19.52
C ASN A 188 18.64 27.75 -18.91
N GLY A 189 19.65 27.59 -18.04
CA GLY A 189 20.22 28.64 -17.18
C GLY A 189 19.76 28.55 -15.72
N GLU A 190 18.94 27.56 -15.41
CA GLU A 190 18.39 27.22 -14.09
C GLU A 190 19.45 26.62 -13.16
N LYS A 191 19.24 26.70 -11.85
CA LYS A 191 20.19 26.23 -10.83
C LYS A 191 19.50 25.68 -9.61
N LEU A 192 20.13 24.70 -8.98
CA LEU A 192 19.87 24.32 -7.59
C LEU A 192 21.09 24.67 -6.74
N ILE A 193 20.86 25.25 -5.56
CA ILE A 193 21.90 25.59 -4.58
C ILE A 193 21.60 24.86 -3.28
N LEU A 194 22.48 23.95 -2.86
CA LEU A 194 22.46 23.36 -1.53
C LEU A 194 23.31 24.23 -0.60
N ARG A 195 22.64 25.01 0.24
CA ARG A 195 23.22 26.01 1.15
C ARG A 195 24.07 25.33 2.23
N ASP A 196 25.32 25.78 2.39
CA ASP A 196 26.27 25.25 3.37
C ASP A 196 26.57 23.73 3.28
N VAL A 197 26.19 23.06 2.17
CA VAL A 197 26.47 21.63 1.89
C VAL A 197 27.69 21.49 0.98
N ALA A 198 28.71 20.74 1.43
CA ALA A 198 29.93 20.50 0.67
C ALA A 198 29.76 19.43 -0.42
N LEU A 199 30.39 19.65 -1.58
CA LEU A 199 30.29 18.77 -2.74
C LEU A 199 30.97 17.40 -2.53
N SER A 200 31.79 17.26 -1.49
CA SER A 200 32.40 15.98 -1.09
C SER A 200 31.44 15.04 -0.38
N ASP A 201 30.32 15.56 0.12
CA ASP A 201 29.49 14.88 1.12
C ASP A 201 28.23 14.28 0.47
N LEU A 202 28.02 14.58 -0.82
CA LEU A 202 26.86 14.17 -1.62
C LEU A 202 27.04 12.80 -2.31
N SER A 203 25.96 12.03 -2.35
CA SER A 203 25.85 10.70 -2.96
C SER A 203 24.87 10.67 -4.15
N ALA A 204 24.75 9.50 -4.81
CA ALA A 204 23.80 9.33 -5.92
C ALA A 204 22.35 9.32 -5.43
N GLU A 205 22.17 8.75 -4.24
CA GLU A 205 20.92 8.51 -3.55
C GLU A 205 20.27 9.84 -3.11
N ASP A 206 21.07 10.84 -2.71
CA ASP A 206 20.63 12.22 -2.38
C ASP A 206 19.87 12.92 -3.52
N PHE A 207 19.92 12.38 -4.74
CA PHE A 207 19.21 12.90 -5.92
C PHE A 207 18.29 11.86 -6.58
N GLY A 208 17.93 10.81 -5.83
CA GLY A 208 17.05 9.73 -6.30
C GLY A 208 17.67 8.78 -7.33
N TYR A 209 18.99 8.87 -7.62
CA TYR A 209 19.65 7.90 -8.49
C TYR A 209 19.92 6.58 -7.75
N ALA A 210 19.93 5.48 -8.51
CA ALA A 210 20.29 4.17 -7.97
C ALA A 210 21.71 4.15 -7.42
N SER A 211 21.91 3.35 -6.37
CA SER A 211 23.20 3.19 -5.71
C SER A 211 24.28 2.67 -6.69
N PRO A 212 25.56 3.11 -6.59
CA PRO A 212 26.62 2.68 -7.50
C PRO A 212 26.76 1.16 -7.61
N GLU A 213 26.73 0.65 -8.86
CA GLU A 213 26.78 -0.78 -9.18
C GLU A 213 28.02 -1.47 -8.57
N VAL A 214 27.78 -2.56 -7.84
CA VAL A 214 28.84 -3.35 -7.20
C VAL A 214 29.69 -4.06 -8.26
N VAL A 215 31.00 -3.89 -8.19
CA VAL A 215 31.96 -4.52 -9.10
C VAL A 215 32.17 -5.97 -8.66
N LEU A 216 31.77 -6.93 -9.50
CA LEU A 216 31.94 -8.36 -9.25
C LEU A 216 33.41 -8.79 -9.35
N ASP A 217 33.94 -9.40 -8.29
CA ASP A 217 35.25 -10.04 -8.25
C ASP A 217 35.17 -11.55 -8.63
N PRO A 218 36.31 -12.22 -8.90
CA PRO A 218 36.33 -13.60 -9.40
C PRO A 218 35.87 -14.67 -8.39
N GLY A 219 34.56 -14.88 -8.32
CA GLY A 219 33.90 -15.89 -7.48
C GLY A 219 32.50 -15.48 -7.03
N ASP A 220 32.15 -14.21 -7.23
CA ASP A 220 30.92 -13.63 -6.73
C ASP A 220 29.69 -14.07 -7.55
N THR A 221 28.60 -14.31 -6.83
CA THR A 221 27.24 -14.47 -7.34
C THR A 221 26.52 -13.13 -7.27
N ARG A 222 25.59 -12.88 -8.20
CA ARG A 222 24.68 -11.73 -8.15
C ARG A 222 23.23 -12.14 -8.32
N PHE A 223 22.36 -11.64 -7.46
CA PHE A 223 20.91 -11.73 -7.54
C PHE A 223 20.31 -10.37 -7.82
N THR A 224 19.22 -10.33 -8.59
CA THR A 224 18.58 -9.08 -9.05
C THR A 224 17.04 -9.18 -9.01
N ARG A 225 16.51 -9.96 -8.05
CA ARG A 225 15.06 -10.21 -7.89
C ARG A 225 14.68 -10.41 -6.42
N SER A 226 13.46 -9.99 -6.09
CA SER A 226 12.66 -10.36 -4.92
C SER A 226 12.65 -11.89 -4.76
N TRP A 227 12.83 -12.35 -3.51
CA TRP A 227 12.90 -13.76 -3.10
C TRP A 227 13.97 -14.63 -3.78
N ALA A 228 14.99 -14.03 -4.41
CA ALA A 228 16.18 -14.77 -4.83
C ALA A 228 17.01 -15.18 -3.59
N ALA A 229 17.38 -16.47 -3.52
CA ALA A 229 18.09 -17.05 -2.38
C ALA A 229 19.15 -18.10 -2.79
N GLU A 230 20.27 -18.15 -2.08
CA GLU A 230 21.32 -19.19 -2.18
C GLU A 230 21.61 -19.76 -0.79
N ASN A 231 21.94 -21.05 -0.68
CA ASN A 231 22.40 -21.67 0.58
C ASN A 231 23.80 -22.27 0.42
N ALA A 232 24.75 -21.79 1.22
CA ALA A 232 26.11 -22.31 1.27
C ALA A 232 26.70 -22.20 2.67
N ASN A 233 27.51 -23.17 3.07
CA ASN A 233 28.27 -23.18 4.33
C ASN A 233 27.44 -23.06 5.62
N GLY A 234 26.12 -23.28 5.55
CA GLY A 234 25.14 -23.08 6.63
C GLY A 234 24.42 -21.72 6.58
N TRP A 235 24.88 -20.79 5.73
CA TRP A 235 24.26 -19.48 5.54
C TRP A 235 23.29 -19.48 4.35
N TYR A 236 22.25 -18.65 4.48
CA TYR A 236 21.47 -18.12 3.37
C TYR A 236 21.88 -16.68 3.06
N VAL A 237 21.75 -16.28 1.79
CA VAL A 237 21.69 -14.88 1.34
C VAL A 237 20.35 -14.71 0.63
N ILE A 238 19.50 -13.78 1.04
CA ILE A 238 18.12 -13.66 0.57
C ILE A 238 17.75 -12.21 0.21
N ASN A 239 17.22 -11.99 -0.99
CA ASN A 239 16.54 -10.74 -1.39
C ASN A 239 15.08 -10.73 -0.86
N ASN A 240 14.90 -10.82 0.45
CA ASN A 240 13.58 -10.91 1.07
C ASN A 240 12.83 -9.56 0.96
N MET A 241 11.78 -9.51 0.15
CA MET A 241 10.91 -8.34 -0.06
C MET A 241 9.46 -8.65 0.33
N TRP A 242 9.27 -9.24 1.51
CA TRP A 242 7.97 -9.72 1.99
C TRP A 242 6.84 -8.67 2.00
N GLY A 243 7.17 -7.41 2.30
CA GLY A 243 6.20 -6.32 2.43
C GLY A 243 6.08 -5.40 1.20
N GLN A 244 6.54 -5.84 0.02
CA GLN A 244 6.54 -5.00 -1.18
C GLN A 244 5.14 -4.44 -1.56
N GLY A 245 4.06 -5.12 -1.17
CA GLY A 245 2.68 -4.67 -1.42
C GLY A 245 2.37 -4.54 -2.91
N GLU A 246 1.77 -3.41 -3.30
CA GLU A 246 1.45 -3.10 -4.71
C GLU A 246 2.68 -2.72 -5.56
N LEU A 247 3.87 -2.54 -4.96
CA LEU A 247 5.07 -2.11 -5.68
C LEU A 247 5.53 -3.18 -6.67
N VAL A 248 5.83 -2.77 -7.90
CA VAL A 248 6.22 -3.63 -9.02
C VAL A 248 7.74 -3.59 -9.22
N GLU A 249 8.37 -4.76 -9.12
CA GLU A 249 9.80 -4.95 -9.36
C GLU A 249 10.18 -4.52 -10.79
N GLY A 250 11.27 -3.73 -10.90
CA GLY A 250 11.76 -3.19 -12.16
C GLY A 250 10.97 -1.99 -12.69
N ARG A 251 9.89 -1.56 -12.00
CA ARG A 251 9.16 -0.31 -12.26
C ARG A 251 9.32 0.67 -11.10
N ASP A 252 8.90 0.26 -9.91
CA ASP A 252 8.82 1.10 -8.71
C ASP A 252 9.99 0.84 -7.77
N PHE A 253 10.47 -0.41 -7.75
CA PHE A 253 11.59 -0.82 -6.90
C PHE A 253 12.56 -1.77 -7.62
N THR A 254 13.78 -1.85 -7.09
CA THR A 254 14.76 -2.89 -7.45
C THR A 254 15.44 -3.41 -6.19
N ILE A 255 15.85 -4.67 -6.19
CA ILE A 255 16.66 -5.29 -5.14
C ILE A 255 17.76 -6.15 -5.76
N ASP A 256 18.98 -5.99 -5.27
CA ASP A 256 20.20 -6.62 -5.75
C ASP A 256 21.01 -7.17 -4.57
N ALA A 257 21.69 -8.30 -4.76
CA ALA A 257 22.64 -8.85 -3.79
C ALA A 257 23.87 -9.39 -4.51
N VAL A 258 25.05 -8.97 -4.07
CA VAL A 258 26.36 -9.48 -4.51
C VAL A 258 27.08 -10.11 -3.32
N PHE A 259 27.49 -11.37 -3.46
CA PHE A 259 28.04 -12.19 -2.38
C PHE A 259 28.93 -13.31 -2.94
N ASN A 260 29.77 -13.92 -2.10
CA ASN A 260 30.66 -15.00 -2.54
C ASN A 260 30.27 -16.34 -1.90
N THR A 261 30.01 -17.37 -2.71
CA THR A 261 29.60 -18.70 -2.18
C THR A 261 30.74 -19.45 -1.46
N ALA A 262 31.98 -18.98 -1.55
CA ALA A 262 33.07 -19.48 -0.72
C ALA A 262 33.12 -18.81 0.67
N ASP A 263 32.49 -17.64 0.86
CA ASP A 263 32.44 -16.91 2.13
C ASP A 263 31.21 -15.97 2.18
N MET A 264 30.08 -16.49 2.70
CA MET A 264 28.75 -15.89 2.55
C MET A 264 28.51 -14.61 3.37
N THR A 265 29.42 -14.25 4.27
CA THR A 265 29.30 -13.05 5.15
C THR A 265 30.46 -12.07 5.01
N ALA A 266 31.37 -12.29 4.06
CA ALA A 266 32.55 -11.45 3.83
C ALA A 266 32.38 -10.54 2.60
N GLY A 267 31.79 -9.36 2.80
CA GLY A 267 31.54 -8.36 1.76
C GLY A 267 30.18 -8.47 1.05
N THR A 268 29.29 -9.34 1.53
CA THR A 268 27.93 -9.51 1.02
C THR A 268 27.19 -8.17 1.03
N THR A 269 26.80 -7.70 -0.15
CA THR A 269 26.25 -6.35 -0.38
C THR A 269 24.87 -6.43 -1.00
N PHE A 270 23.87 -5.98 -0.25
CA PHE A 270 22.52 -5.71 -0.74
C PHE A 270 22.44 -4.28 -1.27
N SER A 271 21.64 -4.02 -2.31
CA SER A 271 21.42 -2.68 -2.86
C SER A 271 20.02 -2.56 -3.45
N TRP A 272 19.35 -1.43 -3.23
CA TRP A 272 17.95 -1.24 -3.61
C TRP A 272 17.64 0.17 -4.10
N THR A 273 16.51 0.26 -4.79
CA THR A 273 15.80 1.52 -5.07
C THR A 273 14.35 1.36 -4.67
N LEU A 274 13.77 2.36 -4.03
CA LEU A 274 12.34 2.44 -3.66
C LEU A 274 11.84 3.89 -3.80
N PRO A 275 10.51 4.12 -3.86
CA PRO A 275 9.94 5.43 -3.69
C PRO A 275 10.36 6.05 -2.35
N TYR A 276 10.54 7.36 -2.33
CA TYR A 276 10.73 8.12 -1.10
C TYR A 276 9.35 8.35 -0.44
N SER A 277 9.31 8.44 0.88
CA SER A 277 8.08 8.68 1.65
C SER A 277 8.35 9.67 2.76
N THR A 278 7.46 10.66 2.91
CA THR A 278 7.42 11.61 4.03
C THR A 278 6.12 11.46 4.83
N GLY A 279 5.35 10.40 4.58
CA GLY A 279 4.02 10.20 5.13
C GLY A 279 3.98 9.78 6.61
N TYR A 280 2.79 9.84 7.19
CA TYR A 280 2.52 9.30 8.51
C TYR A 280 2.36 7.78 8.47
N GLY A 281 3.08 7.09 9.35
CA GLY A 281 3.21 5.64 9.31
C GLY A 281 4.25 5.18 8.28
N PHE A 282 4.59 3.90 8.33
CA PHE A 282 5.61 3.30 7.49
C PHE A 282 5.24 1.86 7.15
N THR A 283 5.59 1.41 5.95
CA THR A 283 5.46 0.00 5.56
C THR A 283 6.86 -0.52 5.28
N ILE A 284 7.30 -1.51 6.05
CA ILE A 284 8.52 -2.25 5.73
C ILE A 284 8.26 -3.06 4.46
N ARG A 285 9.05 -2.79 3.42
CA ARG A 285 8.95 -3.37 2.07
C ARG A 285 9.72 -4.68 1.94
N GLY A 286 10.71 -4.89 2.78
CA GLY A 286 11.57 -6.05 2.77
C GLY A 286 12.60 -6.05 3.89
N TYR A 287 13.26 -7.19 4.04
CA TYR A 287 14.36 -7.43 4.96
C TYR A 287 15.48 -8.23 4.25
N PRO A 288 16.15 -7.67 3.23
CA PRO A 288 17.29 -8.35 2.59
C PRO A 288 18.40 -8.66 3.60
N GLU A 289 18.83 -9.91 3.62
CA GLU A 289 19.40 -10.55 4.81
C GLU A 289 20.43 -11.64 4.49
N VAL A 290 21.38 -11.84 5.43
CA VAL A 290 22.09 -13.12 5.59
C VAL A 290 21.52 -13.86 6.80
N ALA A 291 21.24 -15.15 6.62
CA ALA A 291 20.46 -15.93 7.58
C ALA A 291 21.17 -17.23 7.98
N PHE A 292 21.10 -17.61 9.27
CA PHE A 292 21.64 -18.87 9.76
C PHE A 292 20.66 -19.57 10.70
N GLY A 293 20.35 -20.82 10.39
CA GLY A 293 19.40 -21.66 11.14
C GLY A 293 18.27 -22.13 10.25
N VAL A 294 17.07 -22.28 10.81
CA VAL A 294 15.83 -22.57 10.07
C VAL A 294 14.77 -21.59 10.54
N ASN A 295 14.46 -20.60 9.72
CA ASN A 295 13.46 -19.58 10.03
C ASN A 295 12.03 -20.20 10.02
N PRO A 296 11.26 -20.10 11.12
CA PRO A 296 10.00 -20.81 11.30
C PRO A 296 8.85 -20.30 10.41
N HIS A 297 8.95 -19.10 9.82
CA HIS A 297 8.00 -18.62 8.82
C HIS A 297 8.16 -19.29 7.44
N GLY A 298 9.22 -20.09 7.24
CA GLY A 298 9.42 -20.89 6.02
C GLY A 298 10.12 -20.15 4.87
N ALA A 299 10.64 -18.94 5.11
CA ALA A 299 11.51 -18.22 4.15
C ALA A 299 12.74 -19.08 3.76
N HIS A 300 13.23 -19.89 4.71
CA HIS A 300 14.13 -21.00 4.45
C HIS A 300 13.76 -22.19 5.37
N ASP A 301 12.81 -23.02 4.92
CA ASP A 301 12.20 -24.15 5.66
C ASP A 301 13.16 -25.27 6.13
N SER A 302 14.42 -25.19 5.71
CA SER A 302 15.46 -26.17 5.94
C SER A 302 16.83 -25.52 5.74
N ASN A 303 17.88 -26.11 6.33
CA ASN A 303 19.25 -25.64 6.13
C ASN A 303 20.18 -26.82 5.79
N PRO A 304 20.21 -27.23 4.51
CA PRO A 304 20.90 -28.46 4.10
C PRO A 304 22.44 -28.34 4.11
N THR A 305 23.00 -27.14 4.24
CA THR A 305 24.47 -26.94 4.33
C THR A 305 25.00 -26.76 5.76
N ASP A 306 24.15 -26.54 6.77
CA ASP A 306 24.58 -26.66 8.18
C ASP A 306 24.76 -28.13 8.60
N SER A 307 25.90 -28.68 8.20
CA SER A 307 26.37 -30.01 8.61
C SER A 307 26.85 -30.09 10.07
N ALA A 308 26.87 -28.97 10.81
CA ALA A 308 27.25 -28.91 12.22
C ALA A 308 26.04 -28.82 13.18
N HIS A 309 24.83 -28.65 12.65
CA HIS A 309 23.58 -28.47 13.40
C HIS A 309 23.75 -27.42 14.50
N VAL A 310 24.22 -26.23 14.13
CA VAL A 310 24.47 -25.10 15.04
C VAL A 310 23.19 -24.72 15.74
N PHE A 311 22.08 -24.59 15.00
CA PHE A 311 20.74 -24.37 15.50
C PHE A 311 19.81 -25.55 15.10
N PRO A 312 18.69 -25.78 15.81
CA PRO A 312 18.23 -25.04 16.98
C PRO A 312 19.01 -25.36 18.26
N VAL A 313 19.13 -24.38 19.16
CA VAL A 313 19.72 -24.55 20.51
C VAL A 313 18.71 -24.13 21.56
N LYS A 314 18.56 -24.94 22.61
CA LYS A 314 17.68 -24.59 23.72
C LYS A 314 18.30 -23.48 24.57
N LEU A 315 17.53 -22.45 24.93
CA LEU A 315 18.05 -21.27 25.63
C LEU A 315 18.63 -21.60 27.02
N SER A 316 18.14 -22.65 27.69
CA SER A 316 18.72 -23.18 28.95
C SER A 316 20.02 -23.97 28.79
N GLU A 317 20.40 -24.32 27.55
CA GLU A 317 21.64 -25.03 27.20
C GLU A 317 22.68 -24.11 26.56
N LEU A 318 22.25 -22.94 26.05
CA LEU A 318 23.11 -21.90 25.50
C LEU A 318 23.89 -21.19 26.63
N THR A 319 25.21 -21.32 26.61
CA THR A 319 26.12 -20.71 27.61
C THR A 319 26.80 -19.43 27.12
N SER A 320 26.91 -19.24 25.80
CA SER A 320 27.37 -18.00 25.17
C SER A 320 26.94 -17.98 23.71
N LEU A 321 26.54 -16.80 23.21
CA LEU A 321 26.35 -16.50 21.79
C LEU A 321 26.90 -15.11 21.54
N VAL A 322 28.04 -15.04 20.83
CA VAL A 322 28.67 -13.78 20.42
C VAL A 322 28.64 -13.67 18.91
N ALA A 323 28.04 -12.61 18.39
CA ALA A 323 28.12 -12.22 17.00
C ALA A 323 29.25 -11.19 16.81
N ASP A 324 30.15 -11.41 15.86
CA ASP A 324 31.26 -10.52 15.49
C ASP A 324 31.00 -9.94 14.10
N PHE A 325 30.45 -8.72 14.07
CA PHE A 325 29.96 -8.12 12.85
C PHE A 325 30.67 -6.80 12.51
N ASP A 326 30.73 -6.53 11.21
CA ASP A 326 31.19 -5.28 10.61
C ASP A 326 30.25 -4.99 9.41
N VAL A 327 29.58 -3.84 9.42
CA VAL A 327 28.69 -3.38 8.36
C VAL A 327 29.06 -1.96 7.90
N SER A 328 28.82 -1.70 6.63
CA SER A 328 28.81 -0.35 6.07
C SER A 328 27.61 -0.18 5.16
N PHE A 329 26.80 0.83 5.44
CA PHE A 329 25.61 1.18 4.68
C PHE A 329 25.70 2.61 4.12
N ARG A 330 24.90 2.91 3.10
CA ARG A 330 24.79 4.24 2.47
C ARG A 330 23.44 4.40 1.79
N GLY A 331 23.15 5.63 1.37
CA GLY A 331 21.89 6.04 0.76
C GLY A 331 21.03 6.81 1.74
N HIS A 332 19.72 6.76 1.58
CA HIS A 332 18.73 7.42 2.43
C HIS A 332 18.60 6.68 3.78
N THR A 333 19.51 6.92 4.72
CA THR A 333 19.61 6.22 6.02
C THR A 333 18.52 6.60 7.03
N ALA A 334 17.48 7.31 6.60
CA ALA A 334 16.24 7.45 7.35
C ALA A 334 15.23 6.34 6.99
N GLY A 335 15.23 5.90 5.73
CA GLY A 335 14.25 4.96 5.18
C GLY A 335 14.59 3.48 5.36
N PHE A 336 15.59 3.14 6.19
CA PHE A 336 15.88 1.75 6.55
C PHE A 336 16.53 1.65 7.93
N ASN A 337 16.44 0.48 8.56
CA ASN A 337 17.25 0.12 9.73
C ASN A 337 18.36 -0.86 9.35
N VAL A 338 19.25 -1.20 10.28
CA VAL A 338 20.09 -2.41 10.16
C VAL A 338 19.92 -3.18 11.46
N ALA A 339 19.51 -4.43 11.36
CA ALA A 339 19.02 -5.21 12.49
C ALA A 339 19.48 -6.66 12.41
N TYR A 340 19.61 -7.28 13.59
CA TYR A 340 19.37 -8.71 13.73
C TYR A 340 17.87 -8.96 13.82
N ASP A 341 17.44 -10.10 13.32
CA ASP A 341 16.16 -10.78 13.56
C ASP A 341 16.48 -12.19 14.09
N ILE A 342 15.77 -12.63 15.12
CA ILE A 342 16.16 -13.81 15.92
C ILE A 342 14.92 -14.54 16.40
N TRP A 343 14.68 -15.73 15.84
CA TRP A 343 13.44 -16.48 16.04
C TRP A 343 13.54 -17.49 17.17
N PHE A 344 12.58 -17.44 18.10
CA PHE A 344 12.42 -18.41 19.19
C PHE A 344 11.15 -19.24 19.03
N THR A 345 11.29 -20.56 19.17
CA THR A 345 10.19 -21.54 19.08
C THR A 345 10.03 -22.35 20.37
N SER A 346 8.82 -22.85 20.62
CA SER A 346 8.51 -23.72 21.75
C SER A 346 9.05 -25.15 21.61
N GLU A 347 9.41 -25.57 20.39
CA GLU A 347 10.01 -26.87 20.10
C GLU A 347 11.07 -26.79 18.99
N PRO A 348 12.09 -27.68 18.95
CA PRO A 348 13.19 -27.58 18.00
C PRO A 348 12.75 -27.96 16.59
N TYR A 349 13.13 -27.14 15.60
CA TYR A 349 12.66 -27.22 14.20
C TYR A 349 11.13 -27.06 14.08
N GLY A 350 10.52 -26.29 14.97
CA GLY A 350 9.10 -25.97 14.92
C GLY A 350 8.75 -24.97 13.81
N ASP A 351 7.49 -24.99 13.37
CA ASP A 351 6.95 -24.10 12.35
C ASP A 351 6.35 -22.80 12.93
N ALA A 352 5.76 -21.95 12.07
CA ALA A 352 5.13 -20.69 12.44
C ALA A 352 4.09 -20.78 13.58
N SER A 353 3.45 -21.95 13.80
CA SER A 353 2.51 -22.16 14.92
C SER A 353 3.20 -22.41 16.27
N THR A 354 4.52 -22.61 16.27
CA THR A 354 5.37 -22.87 17.43
C THR A 354 6.18 -21.65 17.89
N ILE A 355 6.17 -20.55 17.11
CA ILE A 355 6.86 -19.31 17.44
C ILE A 355 6.35 -18.77 18.77
N THR A 356 7.28 -18.38 19.65
CA THR A 356 6.95 -17.77 20.94
C THR A 356 7.41 -16.32 21.04
N THR A 357 8.56 -15.98 20.46
CA THR A 357 9.11 -14.62 20.42
C THR A 357 9.98 -14.43 19.18
N GLU A 358 9.89 -13.25 18.59
CA GLU A 358 10.80 -12.69 17.58
C GLU A 358 11.62 -11.61 18.29
N VAL A 359 12.96 -11.68 18.22
CA VAL A 359 13.85 -10.76 18.95
C VAL A 359 14.75 -10.01 17.98
N MET A 360 14.32 -8.82 17.58
CA MET A 360 15.16 -7.93 16.80
C MET A 360 16.17 -7.17 17.66
N VAL A 361 17.34 -6.86 17.08
CA VAL A 361 18.33 -5.95 17.69
C VAL A 361 18.82 -4.96 16.63
N TRP A 362 18.33 -3.73 16.69
CA TRP A 362 18.61 -2.68 15.71
C TRP A 362 19.93 -1.96 16.03
N VAL A 363 20.93 -2.14 15.16
CA VAL A 363 22.28 -1.55 15.28
C VAL A 363 22.43 -0.23 14.50
N HIS A 364 21.53 0.02 13.56
CA HIS A 364 21.20 1.34 13.01
C HIS A 364 19.66 1.43 12.95
N LYS A 365 19.08 2.60 13.24
CA LYS A 365 17.64 2.72 13.52
C LYS A 365 16.78 3.13 12.30
N GLY A 366 17.30 3.96 11.41
CA GLY A 366 16.45 4.80 10.55
C GLY A 366 15.63 5.82 11.35
N ASP A 367 14.71 6.49 10.66
CA ASP A 367 13.85 7.54 11.22
C ASP A 367 12.39 7.10 11.45
N PHE A 368 12.16 5.79 11.54
CA PHE A 368 10.88 5.20 11.96
C PHE A 368 11.01 4.55 13.36
N PRO A 369 9.91 4.40 14.12
CA PRO A 369 9.91 3.66 15.38
C PRO A 369 9.89 2.14 15.14
N ALA A 370 10.33 1.36 16.12
CA ALA A 370 10.01 -0.07 16.18
C ALA A 370 8.56 -0.26 16.66
N PHE A 371 7.94 -1.40 16.34
CA PHE A 371 6.54 -1.65 16.72
C PHE A 371 6.35 -1.90 18.23
N GLY A 372 5.19 -1.45 18.73
CA GLY A 372 4.71 -1.75 20.07
C GLY A 372 5.19 -0.82 21.19
N ASP A 373 4.83 -1.17 22.43
CA ASP A 373 5.10 -0.36 23.62
C ASP A 373 6.51 -0.57 24.17
N ALA A 374 7.10 0.48 24.76
CA ALA A 374 8.39 0.38 25.46
C ALA A 374 8.25 -0.43 26.77
N VAL A 375 8.70 -1.69 26.76
CA VAL A 375 8.57 -2.65 27.88
C VAL A 375 9.79 -2.71 28.81
N GLY A 376 10.93 -2.14 28.43
CA GLY A 376 12.12 -2.10 29.29
C GLY A 376 13.34 -1.49 28.62
N THR A 377 14.47 -1.55 29.31
CA THR A 377 15.77 -1.13 28.77
C THR A 377 16.87 -2.18 28.98
N TYR A 378 17.85 -2.15 28.08
CA TYR A 378 19.12 -2.87 28.16
C TYR A 378 20.26 -1.89 28.44
N SER A 379 21.26 -2.33 29.21
CA SER A 379 22.57 -1.68 29.28
C SER A 379 23.61 -2.68 29.74
N GLY A 380 24.53 -3.03 28.84
CA GLY A 380 25.54 -4.05 29.03
C GLY A 380 26.68 -3.86 28.03
N ASN A 381 27.88 -4.34 28.39
CA ASN A 381 29.10 -4.34 27.56
C ASN A 381 29.52 -3.01 26.88
N GLY A 382 28.93 -1.87 27.27
CA GLY A 382 29.22 -0.54 26.72
C GLY A 382 28.14 0.04 25.80
N ILE A 383 27.09 -0.73 25.51
CA ILE A 383 25.90 -0.29 24.76
C ILE A 383 24.68 -0.16 25.69
N SER A 384 23.65 0.54 25.21
CA SER A 384 22.34 0.64 25.86
C SER A 384 21.25 0.84 24.80
N GLY A 385 20.01 0.58 25.18
CA GLY A 385 18.85 0.69 24.30
C GLY A 385 17.53 0.41 25.01
N THR A 386 16.44 0.59 24.27
CA THR A 386 15.07 0.37 24.75
C THR A 386 14.45 -0.84 24.04
N PHE A 387 13.80 -1.71 24.82
CA PHE A 387 13.00 -2.81 24.29
C PHE A 387 11.57 -2.32 24.02
N PHE A 388 11.12 -2.47 22.78
CA PHE A 388 9.73 -2.32 22.35
C PHE A 388 9.12 -3.71 22.15
N ARG A 389 7.80 -3.86 22.33
CA ARG A 389 7.10 -5.14 22.15
C ARG A 389 5.68 -4.95 21.64
N ASP A 390 5.31 -5.74 20.63
CA ASP A 390 3.91 -6.02 20.28
C ASP A 390 3.72 -7.54 20.11
N GLY A 391 2.75 -8.13 20.79
CA GLY A 391 2.51 -9.58 20.74
C GLY A 391 3.77 -10.44 20.98
N THR A 392 4.23 -11.11 19.91
CA THR A 392 5.47 -11.92 19.85
C THR A 392 6.70 -11.12 19.41
N TYR A 393 6.52 -10.00 18.71
CA TYR A 393 7.59 -9.11 18.24
C TYR A 393 8.23 -8.36 19.40
N VAL A 394 9.56 -8.34 19.46
CA VAL A 394 10.35 -7.62 20.46
C VAL A 394 11.58 -7.01 19.80
N ALA A 395 11.71 -5.69 19.81
CA ALA A 395 12.88 -4.99 19.25
C ALA A 395 13.69 -4.28 20.32
N LEU A 396 14.98 -4.61 20.41
CA LEU A 396 15.97 -3.78 21.11
C LEU A 396 16.50 -2.70 20.15
N VAL A 397 16.02 -1.48 20.31
CA VAL A 397 16.55 -0.31 19.58
C VAL A 397 17.67 0.30 20.42
N LEU A 398 18.89 0.36 19.88
CA LEU A 398 20.05 0.93 20.57
C LEU A 398 20.02 2.46 20.60
N ASP A 399 20.53 3.05 21.69
CA ASP A 399 20.58 4.50 21.91
C ASP A 399 21.62 5.22 21.01
N SER A 400 22.40 4.47 20.23
CA SER A 400 23.48 4.97 19.35
C SER A 400 23.84 3.92 18.30
N GLU A 401 24.25 4.38 17.12
CA GLU A 401 24.65 3.49 16.02
C GLU A 401 25.87 2.63 16.36
N LEU A 402 25.85 1.40 15.88
CA LEU A 402 26.87 0.39 16.15
C LEU A 402 27.25 -0.36 14.86
N PRO A 403 27.99 0.26 13.92
CA PRO A 403 28.31 -0.37 12.62
C PRO A 403 29.31 -1.54 12.72
N SER A 404 29.95 -1.77 13.86
CA SER A 404 30.78 -2.97 14.07
C SER A 404 30.92 -3.29 15.56
N ALA A 405 30.69 -4.53 15.97
CA ALA A 405 30.88 -4.97 17.35
C ALA A 405 31.01 -6.49 17.52
N LYS A 406 31.55 -6.88 18.69
CA LYS A 406 31.35 -8.20 19.29
C LYS A 406 30.14 -8.11 20.23
N LEU A 407 28.97 -8.48 19.75
CA LEU A 407 27.71 -8.41 20.48
C LEU A 407 27.44 -9.73 21.22
N ASP A 408 27.38 -9.67 22.55
CA ASP A 408 26.95 -10.79 23.39
C ASP A 408 25.42 -10.82 23.43
N LEU A 409 24.83 -11.70 22.62
CA LEU A 409 23.39 -11.87 22.53
C LEU A 409 22.83 -12.64 23.74
N THR A 410 23.66 -13.41 24.46
CA THR A 410 23.21 -14.15 25.65
C THR A 410 22.93 -13.21 26.83
N ASP A 411 23.67 -12.11 26.98
CA ASP A 411 23.36 -11.07 27.97
C ASP A 411 22.03 -10.34 27.63
N ILE A 412 21.73 -10.14 26.34
CA ILE A 412 20.45 -9.58 25.87
C ILE A 412 19.30 -10.57 26.13
N PHE A 413 19.46 -11.86 25.78
CA PHE A 413 18.44 -12.88 26.05
C PHE A 413 18.20 -13.08 27.54
N ALA A 414 19.25 -13.06 28.37
CA ALA A 414 19.14 -13.10 29.83
C ALA A 414 18.32 -11.91 30.35
N ARG A 415 18.50 -10.71 29.78
CA ARG A 415 17.70 -9.53 30.10
C ARG A 415 16.22 -9.69 29.72
N LEU A 416 15.92 -10.34 28.59
CA LEU A 416 14.55 -10.65 28.16
C LEU A 416 13.89 -11.72 29.04
N VAL A 417 14.65 -12.73 29.51
CA VAL A 417 14.18 -13.69 30.53
C VAL A 417 13.87 -12.99 31.86
N ASP A 418 14.72 -12.05 32.30
CA ASP A 418 14.49 -11.22 33.49
C ASP A 418 13.23 -10.33 33.38
N LEU A 419 12.83 -9.97 32.16
CA LEU A 419 11.58 -9.24 31.87
C LEU A 419 10.36 -10.17 31.73
N GLY A 420 10.55 -11.50 31.74
CA GLY A 420 9.48 -12.48 31.49
C GLY A 420 8.99 -12.48 30.04
N ILE A 421 9.85 -12.07 29.10
CA ILE A 421 9.57 -12.03 27.66
C ILE A 421 9.96 -13.37 27.04
N LEU A 422 11.22 -13.78 27.22
CA LEU A 422 11.73 -15.11 26.84
C LEU A 422 11.63 -16.09 28.02
N SER A 423 11.69 -17.38 27.71
CA SER A 423 11.72 -18.52 28.63
C SER A 423 12.93 -19.41 28.35
N PRO A 424 13.71 -19.84 29.38
CA PRO A 424 14.81 -20.77 29.18
C PRO A 424 14.40 -22.14 28.58
N ASP A 425 13.11 -22.47 28.53
CA ASP A 425 12.63 -23.71 27.90
C ASP A 425 12.48 -23.61 26.36
N GLU A 426 12.60 -22.42 25.77
CA GLU A 426 12.50 -22.17 24.32
C GLU A 426 13.77 -22.55 23.55
N TYR A 427 13.65 -22.60 22.21
CA TYR A 427 14.72 -22.90 21.28
C TYR A 427 14.98 -21.71 20.36
N LEU A 428 16.23 -21.25 20.30
CA LEU A 428 16.73 -20.37 19.25
C LEU A 428 16.75 -21.15 17.93
N ALA A 429 15.98 -20.72 16.92
CA ALA A 429 15.74 -21.45 15.67
C ALA A 429 16.55 -20.89 14.48
N SER A 430 16.58 -19.57 14.31
CA SER A 430 17.49 -18.86 13.40
C SER A 430 18.02 -17.56 14.01
N LEU A 431 19.12 -17.07 13.43
CA LEU A 431 19.67 -15.75 13.63
C LEU A 431 19.96 -15.19 12.23
N ASP A 432 19.22 -14.14 11.91
CA ASP A 432 19.14 -13.56 10.58
C ASP A 432 19.56 -12.07 10.71
N PHE A 433 20.28 -11.51 9.73
CA PHE A 433 20.91 -10.18 9.85
C PHE A 433 20.83 -9.41 8.54
N GLY A 434 20.18 -8.25 8.57
CA GLY A 434 19.78 -7.54 7.37
C GLY A 434 19.36 -6.10 7.63
N SER A 435 18.50 -5.58 6.75
CA SER A 435 18.01 -4.20 6.79
C SER A 435 16.51 -4.19 6.52
N GLU A 436 15.69 -3.74 7.47
CA GLU A 436 14.27 -3.49 7.20
C GLU A 436 14.15 -2.18 6.43
N ILE A 437 13.66 -2.24 5.20
CA ILE A 437 13.62 -1.08 4.29
C ILE A 437 12.20 -0.55 4.17
N VAL A 438 12.00 0.74 4.41
CA VAL A 438 10.73 1.48 4.26
C VAL A 438 10.68 2.26 2.94
N SER A 439 11.74 3.01 2.63
CA SER A 439 11.75 4.02 1.56
C SER A 439 13.14 4.28 0.96
N GLY A 440 13.15 4.94 -0.20
CA GLY A 440 14.34 5.53 -0.82
C GLY A 440 15.38 4.54 -1.35
N ASN A 441 16.50 5.08 -1.84
CA ASN A 441 17.59 4.28 -2.40
C ASN A 441 18.67 4.03 -1.35
N GLY A 442 19.25 2.83 -1.33
CA GLY A 442 20.28 2.49 -0.36
C GLY A 442 21.02 1.19 -0.65
N SER A 443 21.98 0.88 0.21
CA SER A 443 22.73 -0.38 0.19
C SER A 443 23.29 -0.71 1.56
N LEU A 444 23.28 -2.00 1.92
CA LEU A 444 23.93 -2.57 3.11
C LEU A 444 25.02 -3.54 2.64
N THR A 445 26.29 -3.26 2.98
CA THR A 445 27.38 -4.24 2.91
C THR A 445 27.65 -4.82 4.30
N ILE A 446 27.57 -6.14 4.42
CA ILE A 446 28.07 -6.91 5.56
C ILE A 446 29.51 -7.28 5.24
N ASN A 447 30.45 -6.56 5.86
CA ASN A 447 31.89 -6.75 5.69
C ASN A 447 32.38 -8.03 6.41
N ASN A 448 31.75 -8.35 7.54
CA ASN A 448 31.96 -9.59 8.29
C ASN A 448 30.69 -9.93 9.11
N LEU A 449 30.37 -11.21 9.23
CA LEU A 449 29.53 -11.74 10.31
C LEU A 449 30.01 -13.15 10.68
N ASP A 450 30.58 -13.29 11.87
CA ASP A 450 30.92 -14.59 12.49
C ASP A 450 30.07 -14.80 13.75
N LEU A 451 29.72 -16.06 14.06
CA LEU A 451 29.05 -16.43 15.31
C LEU A 451 29.93 -17.37 16.13
N THR A 452 30.07 -17.12 17.43
CA THR A 452 30.63 -18.09 18.38
C THR A 452 29.53 -18.55 19.34
N VAL A 453 29.13 -19.81 19.18
CA VAL A 453 28.03 -20.45 19.92
C VAL A 453 28.63 -21.48 20.88
N GLU A 454 28.45 -21.30 22.19
CA GLU A 454 28.86 -22.26 23.21
C GLU A 454 27.64 -22.86 23.90
N SER A 455 27.49 -24.19 23.89
CA SER A 455 26.38 -24.87 24.55
C SER A 455 26.82 -26.05 25.44
N LEU A 456 26.10 -26.22 26.55
CA LEU A 456 26.29 -27.28 27.52
C LEU A 456 25.51 -28.53 27.09
N GLN A 457 26.21 -29.65 26.93
CA GLN A 457 25.62 -30.92 26.55
C GLN A 457 25.10 -31.71 27.76
N ALA A 458 24.21 -32.68 27.50
CA ALA A 458 23.58 -33.50 28.54
C ALA A 458 24.54 -34.40 29.34
N ASP A 459 25.79 -34.57 28.90
CA ASP A 459 26.85 -35.26 29.64
C ASP A 459 27.75 -34.31 30.47
N GLY A 460 27.52 -33.00 30.37
CA GLY A 460 28.28 -31.95 31.04
C GLY A 460 29.47 -31.40 30.24
N THR A 461 29.70 -31.85 29.00
CA THR A 461 30.70 -31.23 28.10
C THR A 461 30.22 -29.88 27.57
N THR A 462 31.15 -28.99 27.24
CA THR A 462 30.85 -27.75 26.50
C THR A 462 31.30 -27.91 25.06
N VAL A 463 30.38 -27.67 24.13
CA VAL A 463 30.66 -27.63 22.68
C VAL A 463 30.72 -26.18 22.25
N VAL A 464 31.82 -25.80 21.61
CA VAL A 464 32.03 -24.49 21.00
C VAL A 464 31.95 -24.64 19.49
N LYS A 465 31.06 -23.89 18.84
CA LYS A 465 30.94 -23.81 17.38
C LYS A 465 31.32 -22.39 16.95
N HIS A 466 32.33 -22.28 16.10
CA HIS A 466 32.67 -21.03 15.43
C HIS A 466 32.13 -21.11 14.00
N VAL A 467 31.11 -20.30 13.71
CA VAL A 467 30.49 -20.14 12.41
C VAL A 467 31.13 -18.93 11.73
N THR A 468 31.56 -19.11 10.49
CA THR A 468 32.05 -18.06 9.60
C THR A 468 31.28 -18.13 8.28
N GLY A 469 31.33 -17.12 7.42
CA GLY A 469 30.73 -17.19 6.08
C GLY A 469 31.30 -18.34 5.21
N ALA A 470 32.55 -18.73 5.47
CA ALA A 470 33.21 -19.90 4.90
C ALA A 470 32.87 -21.25 5.60
N GLY A 471 32.02 -21.22 6.64
CA GLY A 471 31.44 -22.38 7.30
C GLY A 471 31.80 -22.56 8.78
N THR A 472 31.27 -23.64 9.36
CA THR A 472 31.36 -23.93 10.80
C THR A 472 32.53 -24.85 11.15
N THR A 473 33.23 -24.50 12.24
CA THR A 473 34.20 -25.39 12.93
C THR A 473 33.72 -25.68 14.35
N VAL A 474 33.99 -26.90 14.84
CA VAL A 474 33.49 -27.38 16.15
C VAL A 474 34.67 -27.81 17.03
N THR A 475 34.67 -27.37 18.28
CA THR A 475 35.63 -27.74 19.32
C THR A 475 34.91 -28.22 20.57
N GLU A 476 35.18 -29.45 20.99
CA GLU A 476 34.63 -30.05 22.22
C GLU A 476 35.62 -29.87 23.38
N THR A 477 35.14 -29.34 24.52
CA THR A 477 35.90 -29.35 25.78
C THR A 477 35.41 -30.49 26.67
N PRO A 478 36.20 -31.57 26.85
CA PRO A 478 35.78 -32.72 27.64
C PRO A 478 35.69 -32.39 29.14
N VAL A 479 34.74 -33.00 29.84
CA VAL A 479 34.60 -32.89 31.30
C VAL A 479 35.92 -33.30 31.97
N VAL A 480 36.49 -32.41 32.77
CA VAL A 480 37.62 -32.72 33.65
C VAL A 480 37.12 -33.60 34.80
N THR A 481 36.99 -34.88 34.53
CA THR A 481 36.80 -35.91 35.53
C THR A 481 38.11 -36.06 36.32
N ASP A 482 38.05 -35.90 37.65
CA ASP A 482 39.15 -36.28 38.52
C ASP A 482 39.41 -37.78 38.32
N ALA A 483 40.63 -38.13 37.89
CA ALA A 483 40.93 -39.47 37.42
C ALA A 483 40.94 -40.50 38.56
N GLU A 484 39.99 -41.44 38.54
CA GLU A 484 40.14 -42.68 39.31
C GLU A 484 41.22 -43.58 38.69
N ASP A 485 41.95 -44.31 39.55
CA ASP A 485 43.14 -45.09 39.18
C ASP A 485 42.85 -46.20 38.14
N PRO A 486 43.75 -46.42 37.15
CA PRO A 486 43.53 -47.41 36.10
C PRO A 486 43.62 -48.86 36.60
N VAL A 487 42.52 -49.59 36.48
CA VAL A 487 42.49 -51.05 36.64
C VAL A 487 43.10 -51.73 35.40
N PRO A 488 44.04 -52.68 35.55
CA PRO A 488 44.74 -53.29 34.42
C PRO A 488 43.87 -54.26 33.58
N PRO A 489 44.25 -54.54 32.32
CA PRO A 489 43.42 -55.28 31.37
C PRO A 489 43.47 -56.81 31.57
N ASP A 490 42.35 -57.47 31.25
CA ASP A 490 42.29 -58.89 30.90
C ASP A 490 42.21 -59.05 29.37
N ASP A 491 42.95 -60.04 28.84
CA ASP A 491 43.22 -60.25 27.41
C ASP A 491 42.24 -61.28 26.75
N PRO A 492 42.27 -61.53 25.43
CA PRO A 492 41.05 -61.86 24.66
C PRO A 492 40.65 -63.34 24.57
N ILE A 493 39.41 -63.58 24.12
CA ILE A 493 38.87 -64.88 23.69
C ILE A 493 38.27 -64.75 22.27
N SER A 494 38.31 -65.84 21.49
CA SER A 494 38.22 -65.85 20.01
C SER A 494 36.95 -66.42 19.38
N ASP A 495 36.59 -65.87 18.22
CA ASP A 495 36.04 -66.44 16.96
C ASP A 495 36.12 -67.98 16.72
N PRO A 496 35.47 -68.56 15.67
CA PRO A 496 34.10 -68.38 15.12
C PRO A 496 33.44 -69.77 14.81
N PRO A 497 33.05 -70.16 13.56
CA PRO A 497 31.87 -69.84 12.71
C PRO A 497 30.89 -71.05 12.48
N THR A 498 29.81 -70.89 11.67
CA THR A 498 29.10 -71.88 10.75
C THR A 498 27.73 -71.28 10.30
N THR A 499 27.32 -71.11 9.02
CA THR A 499 26.98 -72.05 7.89
C THR A 499 25.66 -72.85 8.06
N GLU A 500 24.86 -73.31 7.07
CA GLU A 500 24.75 -73.41 5.56
C GLU A 500 23.21 -73.56 5.22
N GLU A 501 22.58 -73.60 4.01
CA GLU A 501 22.87 -73.62 2.55
C GLU A 501 21.60 -73.13 1.74
N PRO A 502 21.65 -72.85 0.40
CA PRO A 502 20.50 -72.47 -0.49
C PRO A 502 20.05 -73.64 -1.43
N PRO A 503 19.93 -73.59 -2.79
CA PRO A 503 19.28 -72.67 -3.78
C PRO A 503 18.30 -73.38 -4.79
N SER A 504 17.70 -72.68 -5.77
CA SER A 504 17.30 -73.26 -7.09
C SER A 504 17.01 -72.26 -8.24
N GLU A 505 17.20 -72.69 -9.50
CA GLU A 505 17.03 -71.95 -10.79
C GLU A 505 15.58 -71.97 -11.36
N GLY A 506 15.18 -71.29 -12.46
CA GLY A 506 15.95 -70.56 -13.49
C GLY A 506 15.15 -69.70 -14.51
N PRO A 507 15.09 -70.03 -15.84
CA PRO A 507 15.42 -69.01 -16.86
C PRO A 507 14.34 -68.59 -17.93
N PRO A 508 14.59 -67.53 -18.74
CA PRO A 508 13.64 -66.84 -19.67
C PRO A 508 13.76 -67.33 -21.16
N PRO A 509 13.38 -66.63 -22.30
CA PRO A 509 12.90 -65.24 -22.53
C PRO A 509 11.88 -64.95 -23.69
N SER A 510 11.64 -63.63 -23.90
CA SER A 510 11.52 -62.82 -25.17
C SER A 510 10.25 -62.66 -26.06
N ASP A 511 10.18 -61.45 -26.65
CA ASP A 511 9.69 -61.03 -28.00
C ASP A 511 8.36 -60.22 -28.20
N ASP A 512 8.34 -59.51 -29.35
CA ASP A 512 7.61 -58.29 -29.81
C ASP A 512 6.61 -58.64 -30.98
N PRO A 513 6.11 -57.80 -31.93
CA PRO A 513 5.64 -56.39 -32.02
C PRO A 513 4.18 -56.22 -32.59
N ALA A 514 3.84 -54.98 -33.07
CA ALA A 514 3.00 -54.64 -34.28
C ALA A 514 1.50 -54.27 -34.07
N THR A 515 0.82 -53.39 -34.86
CA THR A 515 1.17 -52.54 -36.05
C THR A 515 0.18 -51.36 -36.30
N ASN A 516 0.58 -50.39 -37.14
CA ASN A 516 -0.15 -49.23 -37.74
C ASN A 516 -0.72 -49.60 -39.16
N PRO A 517 -1.20 -48.73 -40.11
CA PRO A 517 -1.82 -47.36 -40.17
C PRO A 517 -3.21 -47.42 -40.92
N PRO A 518 -3.68 -46.59 -41.92
CA PRO A 518 -3.44 -45.18 -42.36
C PRO A 518 -4.68 -44.28 -42.79
N ALA A 519 -4.47 -42.94 -42.81
CA ALA A 519 -4.80 -41.91 -43.84
C ALA A 519 -6.22 -41.54 -44.40
N THR A 520 -6.53 -40.22 -44.32
CA THR A 520 -7.09 -39.24 -45.31
C THR A 520 -8.37 -39.48 -46.14
N GLU A 521 -9.29 -38.48 -46.15
CA GLU A 521 -9.48 -37.49 -47.26
C GLU A 521 -10.42 -36.31 -46.86
N ASP A 522 -10.39 -35.24 -47.67
CA ASP A 522 -11.07 -33.92 -47.63
C ASP A 522 -11.62 -33.69 -49.08
N PRO A 523 -12.66 -32.87 -49.46
CA PRO A 523 -12.72 -31.40 -49.24
C PRO A 523 -14.11 -30.67 -49.30
N GLU A 524 -14.03 -29.33 -49.34
CA GLU A 524 -14.91 -28.30 -49.99
C GLU A 524 -15.74 -27.34 -49.11
N GLU A 525 -15.45 -26.04 -49.26
CA GLU A 525 -16.24 -24.85 -48.81
C GLU A 525 -17.34 -24.50 -49.85
N PRO A 526 -18.26 -23.55 -49.57
CA PRO A 526 -18.00 -22.16 -50.04
C PRO A 526 -18.61 -21.01 -49.18
N ASP A 527 -18.19 -19.78 -49.51
CA ASP A 527 -18.60 -18.48 -48.94
C ASP A 527 -19.26 -17.56 -50.03
N PRO A 528 -19.58 -16.25 -49.81
CA PRO A 528 -20.89 -15.71 -49.45
C PRO A 528 -21.58 -14.89 -50.58
N GLN A 529 -22.82 -14.41 -50.34
CA GLN A 529 -23.44 -13.29 -51.08
C GLN A 529 -24.34 -12.37 -50.22
N ASP A 530 -23.89 -11.12 -50.06
CA ASP A 530 -24.70 -9.88 -49.94
C ASP A 530 -25.74 -9.76 -51.09
N PRO A 531 -26.84 -8.92 -51.07
CA PRO A 531 -26.71 -7.45 -50.81
C PRO A 531 -27.96 -6.54 -50.51
N VAL A 532 -27.68 -5.24 -50.29
CA VAL A 532 -28.51 -3.99 -50.49
C VAL A 532 -29.64 -3.60 -49.49
N SER A 533 -29.64 -2.30 -49.16
CA SER A 533 -30.61 -1.50 -48.38
C SER A 533 -31.83 -0.95 -49.13
N GLU A 534 -32.96 -0.72 -48.44
CA GLU A 534 -33.97 0.29 -48.84
C GLU A 534 -34.50 1.11 -47.64
N SER A 535 -34.84 2.38 -47.91
CA SER A 535 -35.56 3.35 -47.06
C SER A 535 -36.00 4.48 -48.02
N PRO A 536 -37.27 4.97 -48.03
CA PRO A 536 -37.86 5.69 -46.88
C PRO A 536 -39.40 5.57 -46.69
N GLY A 537 -39.91 6.07 -45.56
CA GLY A 537 -41.35 6.31 -45.36
C GLY A 537 -41.68 6.95 -44.00
N SER A 538 -42.06 8.23 -44.00
CA SER A 538 -42.36 9.00 -42.79
C SER A 538 -43.73 8.71 -42.18
N ASP A 539 -43.76 8.45 -40.88
CA ASP A 539 -44.84 8.80 -39.93
C ASP A 539 -44.16 9.30 -38.62
N GLU A 540 -44.88 10.02 -37.76
CA GLU A 540 -44.33 10.58 -36.50
C GLU A 540 -43.98 9.48 -35.47
N PRO A 541 -42.97 9.68 -34.60
CA PRO A 541 -42.27 8.57 -33.96
C PRO A 541 -43.12 7.81 -32.93
N SER A 542 -43.39 6.54 -33.22
CA SER A 542 -43.59 5.49 -32.22
C SER A 542 -42.22 4.92 -31.82
N ALA A 543 -42.00 4.71 -30.52
CA ALA A 543 -40.72 4.24 -29.96
C ALA A 543 -40.10 3.08 -30.76
N GLY A 544 -38.88 3.30 -31.26
CA GLY A 544 -38.10 2.32 -32.02
C GLY A 544 -37.01 1.66 -31.18
N ALA A 545 -36.18 0.85 -31.83
CA ALA A 545 -34.94 0.35 -31.27
C ALA A 545 -33.99 1.51 -30.92
N ASN A 546 -33.45 1.48 -29.73
CA ASN A 546 -32.53 2.46 -29.17
C ASN A 546 -31.08 1.98 -29.27
N ILE A 547 -30.15 2.89 -28.97
CA ILE A 547 -28.77 2.55 -28.67
C ILE A 547 -28.54 2.96 -27.22
N VAL A 548 -28.26 2.01 -26.35
CA VAL A 548 -27.96 2.21 -24.93
C VAL A 548 -26.47 1.97 -24.76
N ILE A 549 -25.78 2.94 -24.18
CA ILE A 549 -24.33 2.89 -23.93
C ILE A 549 -24.18 3.19 -22.43
N GLY A 550 -23.52 2.29 -21.71
CA GLY A 550 -23.16 2.48 -20.32
C GLY A 550 -21.93 3.39 -20.16
N THR A 551 -21.30 3.26 -19.00
CA THR A 551 -20.11 4.00 -18.59
C THR A 551 -18.90 3.06 -18.50
N ASP A 552 -17.72 3.60 -18.22
CA ASP A 552 -16.55 2.77 -17.89
C ASP A 552 -16.60 2.31 -16.41
N ALA A 553 -17.74 1.73 -15.99
CA ALA A 553 -18.01 1.17 -14.67
C ALA A 553 -19.17 0.14 -14.70
N ASP A 554 -19.21 -0.79 -13.73
CA ASP A 554 -20.17 -1.91 -13.62
C ASP A 554 -21.67 -1.51 -13.75
N ASP A 555 -22.23 -1.56 -14.98
CA ASP A 555 -23.56 -1.02 -15.29
C ASP A 555 -24.67 -2.08 -15.39
N GLU A 556 -25.86 -1.82 -14.82
CA GLU A 556 -27.07 -2.66 -14.99
C GLU A 556 -27.90 -2.23 -16.22
N ILE A 557 -27.47 -2.62 -17.41
CA ILE A 557 -28.01 -2.14 -18.68
C ILE A 557 -29.31 -2.87 -19.07
N VAL A 558 -30.41 -2.12 -19.17
CA VAL A 558 -31.75 -2.64 -19.53
C VAL A 558 -32.11 -2.26 -20.96
N GLY A 559 -32.31 -3.25 -21.84
CA GLY A 559 -32.71 -3.01 -23.24
C GLY A 559 -34.11 -2.42 -23.44
N SER A 560 -35.03 -2.66 -22.49
CA SER A 560 -36.46 -2.30 -22.52
C SER A 560 -37.34 -3.27 -23.33
N THR A 561 -38.17 -2.79 -24.26
CA THR A 561 -39.11 -3.61 -25.05
C THR A 561 -39.09 -3.25 -26.55
N ASN A 562 -37.91 -3.30 -27.17
CA ASN A 562 -37.69 -3.33 -28.61
C ASN A 562 -36.45 -4.23 -28.87
N ALA A 563 -35.88 -4.21 -30.08
CA ALA A 563 -34.66 -4.91 -30.44
C ALA A 563 -33.48 -3.93 -30.37
N ASP A 564 -33.00 -3.68 -29.16
CA ASP A 564 -32.14 -2.56 -28.82
C ASP A 564 -30.64 -2.90 -28.99
N THR A 565 -29.78 -1.89 -29.17
CA THR A 565 -28.31 -2.09 -29.26
C THR A 565 -27.65 -1.62 -27.97
N LEU A 566 -27.02 -2.55 -27.25
CA LEU A 566 -26.46 -2.33 -25.91
C LEU A 566 -24.93 -2.35 -25.99
N THR A 567 -24.28 -1.43 -25.28
CA THR A 567 -22.83 -1.30 -25.17
C THR A 567 -22.53 -1.07 -23.70
N GLY A 568 -21.66 -1.87 -23.11
CA GLY A 568 -21.22 -1.74 -21.72
C GLY A 568 -20.35 -0.50 -21.54
N GLY A 569 -19.12 -0.60 -22.04
CA GLY A 569 -17.98 0.22 -21.63
C GLY A 569 -16.87 -0.70 -21.15
N ALA A 570 -16.14 -0.28 -20.11
CA ALA A 570 -15.26 -1.14 -19.34
C ALA A 570 -15.82 -1.33 -17.92
N GLY A 571 -16.28 -2.55 -17.58
CA GLY A 571 -16.89 -2.83 -16.28
C GLY A 571 -17.23 -4.31 -16.11
N ALA A 572 -17.88 -4.68 -15.00
CA ALA A 572 -18.39 -6.03 -14.75
C ALA A 572 -19.89 -6.16 -15.06
N ASP A 573 -20.30 -5.64 -16.22
CA ASP A 573 -21.66 -5.20 -16.55
C ASP A 573 -22.73 -6.30 -16.56
N VAL A 574 -24.00 -5.90 -16.37
CA VAL A 574 -25.13 -6.83 -16.34
C VAL A 574 -26.24 -6.40 -17.31
N PHE A 575 -26.23 -7.01 -18.49
CA PHE A 575 -27.24 -6.77 -19.53
C PHE A 575 -28.55 -7.53 -19.18
N PHE A 576 -29.58 -6.81 -18.75
CA PHE A 576 -30.83 -7.37 -18.22
C PHE A 576 -31.95 -7.54 -19.25
N PHE A 577 -32.33 -8.80 -19.46
CA PHE A 577 -33.42 -9.24 -20.33
C PHE A 577 -34.70 -9.45 -19.50
N GLN A 578 -35.64 -8.51 -19.65
CA GLN A 578 -36.96 -8.52 -19.00
C GLN A 578 -38.13 -8.26 -19.99
N GLY A 579 -37.83 -8.12 -21.29
CA GLY A 579 -38.82 -7.95 -22.37
C GLY A 579 -39.51 -9.26 -22.79
N ALA A 580 -40.74 -9.18 -23.32
CA ALA A 580 -41.44 -10.36 -23.79
C ALA A 580 -40.88 -10.83 -25.16
N PHE A 581 -40.48 -12.09 -25.27
CA PHE A 581 -39.78 -12.62 -26.44
C PHE A 581 -40.53 -12.46 -27.78
N GLY A 582 -39.77 -12.22 -28.84
CA GLY A 582 -40.19 -12.29 -30.24
C GLY A 582 -39.21 -11.55 -31.16
N ASP A 583 -39.35 -11.72 -32.48
CA ASP A 583 -38.44 -11.18 -33.52
C ASP A 583 -38.20 -9.66 -33.48
N ALA A 584 -39.04 -8.91 -32.75
CA ALA A 584 -38.94 -7.46 -32.56
C ALA A 584 -38.36 -7.06 -31.19
N ASN A 585 -37.93 -8.04 -30.38
CA ASN A 585 -37.35 -7.86 -29.04
C ASN A 585 -36.06 -8.70 -28.87
N VAL A 586 -35.18 -8.65 -29.87
CA VAL A 586 -33.88 -9.34 -29.87
C VAL A 586 -32.77 -8.29 -29.76
N ASP A 587 -32.19 -8.16 -28.57
CA ASP A 587 -31.19 -7.13 -28.31
C ASP A 587 -29.80 -7.55 -28.85
N ARG A 588 -28.98 -6.56 -29.18
CA ARG A 588 -27.60 -6.77 -29.65
C ARG A 588 -26.62 -6.13 -28.70
N ILE A 589 -25.79 -6.94 -28.03
CA ILE A 589 -24.68 -6.47 -27.22
C ILE A 589 -23.42 -6.34 -28.11
N VAL A 590 -22.68 -5.26 -27.94
CA VAL A 590 -21.62 -4.82 -28.87
C VAL A 590 -20.22 -5.27 -28.44
N ASP A 591 -19.96 -5.35 -27.15
CA ASP A 591 -18.62 -5.33 -26.53
C ASP A 591 -18.38 -6.42 -25.47
N PHE A 592 -19.43 -7.15 -25.05
CA PHE A 592 -19.46 -8.18 -23.99
C PHE A 592 -18.09 -8.83 -23.64
N SER A 593 -17.54 -8.48 -22.48
CA SER A 593 -16.22 -8.92 -22.02
C SER A 593 -16.24 -9.57 -20.63
N ARG A 594 -16.32 -10.91 -20.62
CA ARG A 594 -16.15 -11.74 -19.41
C ARG A 594 -14.76 -11.65 -18.72
N TRP A 595 -13.86 -10.79 -19.20
CA TRP A 595 -12.55 -10.52 -18.59
C TRP A 595 -12.57 -9.26 -17.72
N GLU A 596 -13.39 -8.27 -18.08
CA GLU A 596 -13.72 -7.14 -17.21
C GLU A 596 -14.82 -7.55 -16.21
N GLY A 597 -15.86 -8.28 -16.63
CA GLY A 597 -16.66 -9.11 -15.70
C GLY A 597 -18.08 -9.49 -16.11
N ASP A 598 -18.45 -9.21 -17.36
CA ASP A 598 -19.83 -9.11 -17.85
C ASP A 598 -20.70 -10.36 -17.68
N LYS A 599 -22.00 -10.11 -17.55
CA LYS A 599 -23.04 -11.12 -17.30
C LYS A 599 -24.33 -10.79 -18.06
N PHE A 600 -25.03 -11.83 -18.49
CA PHE A 600 -26.41 -11.70 -18.98
C PHE A 600 -27.38 -11.88 -17.79
N GLY A 601 -28.17 -10.86 -17.49
CA GLY A 601 -29.19 -10.87 -16.44
C GLY A 601 -30.53 -11.40 -16.96
N LEU A 602 -30.99 -12.53 -16.45
CA LEU A 602 -32.22 -13.21 -16.90
C LEU A 602 -33.36 -12.99 -15.88
N ASP A 603 -34.43 -12.28 -16.28
CA ASP A 603 -35.60 -12.11 -15.43
C ASP A 603 -36.37 -13.43 -15.24
N PRO A 604 -36.49 -13.96 -14.01
CA PRO A 604 -37.15 -15.24 -13.73
C PRO A 604 -38.68 -15.23 -13.91
N THR A 605 -39.28 -14.12 -14.34
CA THR A 605 -40.69 -14.03 -14.73
C THR A 605 -40.94 -14.33 -16.22
N ILE A 606 -39.90 -14.27 -17.05
CA ILE A 606 -39.94 -14.68 -18.47
C ILE A 606 -39.03 -15.88 -18.77
N PHE A 607 -37.89 -16.02 -18.08
CA PHE A 607 -37.02 -17.21 -18.11
C PHE A 607 -37.49 -18.26 -17.07
N ASP A 608 -38.78 -18.59 -17.10
CA ASP A 608 -39.50 -19.36 -16.07
C ASP A 608 -39.01 -20.81 -15.85
N GLY A 609 -38.30 -21.38 -16.83
CA GLY A 609 -37.67 -22.70 -16.78
C GLY A 609 -36.29 -22.73 -16.10
N VAL A 610 -35.82 -21.62 -15.53
CA VAL A 610 -34.50 -21.47 -14.88
C VAL A 610 -34.65 -21.35 -13.36
N GLU A 611 -34.58 -22.48 -12.64
CA GLU A 611 -35.12 -22.58 -11.28
C GLU A 611 -34.25 -21.99 -10.13
N ASN A 612 -33.00 -21.55 -10.36
CA ASN A 612 -32.11 -21.04 -9.30
C ASN A 612 -31.89 -19.52 -9.35
N ARG A 613 -32.30 -18.83 -8.28
CA ARG A 613 -31.99 -17.40 -8.04
C ARG A 613 -30.57 -17.27 -7.45
N GLY A 614 -29.68 -16.60 -8.18
CA GLY A 614 -28.31 -16.27 -7.74
C GLY A 614 -27.18 -16.95 -8.49
N SER A 615 -27.37 -18.15 -9.05
CA SER A 615 -26.37 -18.79 -9.92
C SER A 615 -27.00 -19.73 -10.95
N PHE A 616 -26.71 -19.52 -12.23
CA PHE A 616 -27.21 -20.33 -13.34
C PHE A 616 -26.64 -21.76 -13.30
N GLU A 617 -27.46 -22.79 -13.56
CA GLU A 617 -27.00 -24.17 -13.40
C GLU A 617 -25.93 -24.56 -14.44
N ARG A 618 -24.90 -25.30 -13.99
CA ARG A 618 -23.73 -25.70 -14.79
C ARG A 618 -24.02 -26.66 -15.98
N ARG A 619 -25.30 -26.92 -16.26
CA ARG A 619 -25.80 -27.70 -17.41
C ARG A 619 -26.77 -26.91 -18.29
N ALA A 620 -27.26 -25.76 -17.85
CA ALA A 620 -28.32 -25.02 -18.52
C ALA A 620 -27.85 -24.22 -19.74
N LEU A 621 -26.54 -23.99 -19.92
CA LEU A 621 -25.96 -23.42 -21.14
C LEU A 621 -25.37 -24.54 -22.00
N ARG A 622 -25.83 -24.64 -23.25
CA ARG A 622 -25.20 -25.43 -24.31
C ARG A 622 -24.68 -24.51 -25.41
N SER A 623 -23.43 -24.73 -25.86
CA SER A 623 -23.02 -24.19 -27.16
C SER A 623 -23.36 -25.18 -28.28
N GLY A 624 -23.93 -24.67 -29.38
CA GLY A 624 -24.43 -25.47 -30.49
C GLY A 624 -25.58 -24.78 -31.24
N GLU A 625 -26.24 -25.54 -32.11
CA GLU A 625 -27.36 -25.08 -32.95
C GLU A 625 -28.74 -25.59 -32.46
N GLU A 626 -28.77 -26.49 -31.47
CA GLU A 626 -29.98 -27.16 -30.93
C GLU A 626 -29.76 -27.53 -29.44
N ALA A 627 -30.82 -27.84 -28.68
CA ALA A 627 -30.75 -28.46 -27.35
C ALA A 627 -30.42 -29.97 -27.40
N ARG A 628 -29.95 -30.57 -26.29
CA ARG A 628 -29.38 -31.94 -26.20
C ARG A 628 -30.21 -32.90 -25.35
N ASP A 629 -30.52 -32.47 -24.14
CA ASP A 629 -31.32 -33.17 -23.14
C ASP A 629 -32.07 -32.12 -22.31
N ASP A 630 -33.08 -32.55 -21.53
CA ASP A 630 -34.04 -31.65 -20.88
C ASP A 630 -33.49 -30.82 -19.71
N THR A 631 -32.17 -30.71 -19.61
CA THR A 631 -31.45 -29.78 -18.72
C THR A 631 -30.82 -28.58 -19.44
N ASP A 632 -30.74 -28.55 -20.78
CA ASP A 632 -30.35 -27.34 -21.53
C ASP A 632 -31.49 -26.29 -21.46
N ARG A 633 -31.15 -25.00 -21.36
CA ARG A 633 -32.11 -23.87 -21.36
C ARG A 633 -31.68 -22.69 -22.21
N ILE A 634 -30.38 -22.41 -22.31
CA ILE A 634 -29.82 -21.37 -23.17
C ILE A 634 -28.91 -22.06 -24.20
N ILE A 635 -29.16 -21.80 -25.48
CA ILE A 635 -28.38 -22.34 -26.60
C ILE A 635 -27.60 -21.19 -27.22
N TYR A 636 -26.25 -21.28 -27.20
CA TYR A 636 -25.35 -20.29 -27.80
C TYR A 636 -24.71 -20.81 -29.09
N ASN A 637 -25.12 -20.23 -30.22
CA ASN A 637 -24.52 -20.50 -31.52
C ASN A 637 -23.27 -19.62 -31.74
N LYS A 638 -22.12 -20.10 -31.25
CA LYS A 638 -20.83 -19.39 -31.34
C LYS A 638 -20.39 -19.03 -32.78
N LYS A 639 -20.99 -19.60 -33.82
CA LYS A 639 -20.70 -19.24 -35.22
C LYS A 639 -21.40 -17.97 -35.70
N THR A 640 -22.55 -17.63 -35.11
CA THR A 640 -23.44 -16.56 -35.55
C THR A 640 -23.61 -15.46 -34.50
N GLY A 641 -23.29 -15.75 -33.24
CA GLY A 641 -23.50 -14.84 -32.11
C GLY A 641 -24.88 -14.97 -31.46
N GLU A 642 -25.73 -15.90 -31.91
CA GLU A 642 -27.12 -16.02 -31.47
C GLU A 642 -27.26 -16.72 -30.10
N LEU A 643 -28.08 -16.15 -29.22
CA LEU A 643 -28.49 -16.69 -27.92
C LEU A 643 -30.01 -16.98 -27.91
N PHE A 644 -30.36 -18.27 -27.80
CA PHE A 644 -31.75 -18.75 -27.77
C PHE A 644 -32.13 -19.28 -26.39
N TYR A 645 -33.39 -19.09 -25.99
CA TYR A 645 -34.01 -19.71 -24.80
C TYR A 645 -34.92 -20.88 -25.22
N ASP A 646 -34.70 -22.05 -24.62
CA ASP A 646 -35.55 -23.24 -24.73
C ASP A 646 -36.28 -23.46 -23.38
N PRO A 647 -37.59 -23.15 -23.28
CA PRO A 647 -38.33 -23.23 -22.02
C PRO A 647 -38.58 -24.67 -21.52
N ASP A 648 -38.60 -25.67 -22.42
CA ASP A 648 -38.91 -27.06 -22.08
C ASP A 648 -37.68 -27.99 -22.13
N GLY A 649 -36.59 -27.52 -22.76
CA GLY A 649 -35.29 -28.18 -22.89
C GLY A 649 -35.27 -29.33 -23.89
N ARG A 650 -36.35 -29.56 -24.65
CA ARG A 650 -36.54 -30.75 -25.49
C ARG A 650 -36.58 -30.42 -26.97
N GLY A 651 -35.65 -29.55 -27.41
CA GLY A 651 -35.11 -29.45 -28.78
C GLY A 651 -35.96 -30.11 -29.86
N GLY A 652 -36.95 -29.36 -30.35
CA GLY A 652 -38.04 -29.91 -31.17
C GLY A 652 -39.23 -28.96 -31.33
N GLU A 653 -39.40 -27.99 -30.43
CA GLU A 653 -40.00 -26.70 -30.74
C GLU A 653 -38.88 -25.65 -30.89
N ASP A 654 -39.14 -24.58 -31.65
CA ASP A 654 -38.11 -23.60 -32.03
C ASP A 654 -37.71 -22.75 -30.81
N GLY A 655 -36.46 -22.91 -30.33
CA GLY A 655 -35.91 -22.09 -29.25
C GLY A 655 -35.93 -20.61 -29.60
N VAL A 656 -36.30 -19.76 -28.65
CA VAL A 656 -36.65 -18.36 -28.92
C VAL A 656 -35.41 -17.49 -28.82
N LEU A 657 -35.04 -16.84 -29.93
CA LEU A 657 -33.93 -15.89 -29.97
C LEU A 657 -34.25 -14.69 -29.06
N PHE A 658 -33.31 -14.30 -28.20
CA PHE A 658 -33.47 -13.15 -27.30
C PHE A 658 -32.29 -12.18 -27.33
N ALA A 659 -31.08 -12.64 -27.70
CA ALA A 659 -29.90 -11.79 -27.79
C ALA A 659 -28.94 -12.17 -28.92
N LEU A 660 -28.16 -11.19 -29.35
CA LEU A 660 -27.04 -11.29 -30.30
C LEU A 660 -25.77 -10.71 -29.66
N VAL A 661 -24.66 -11.43 -29.77
CA VAL A 661 -23.29 -10.95 -29.45
C VAL A 661 -22.40 -11.04 -30.69
N GLU A 662 -21.12 -10.64 -30.61
CA GLU A 662 -20.19 -10.86 -31.73
C GLU A 662 -20.01 -12.36 -32.06
N PRO A 663 -20.01 -12.75 -33.35
CA PRO A 663 -19.69 -14.12 -33.76
C PRO A 663 -18.30 -14.53 -33.28
N GLY A 664 -18.24 -15.51 -32.38
CA GLY A 664 -17.00 -16.00 -31.80
C GLY A 664 -16.71 -15.54 -30.38
N THR A 665 -17.55 -14.70 -29.76
CA THR A 665 -17.50 -14.39 -28.31
C THR A 665 -17.48 -15.67 -27.46
N THR A 666 -16.82 -15.63 -26.32
CA THR A 666 -16.71 -16.80 -25.42
C THR A 666 -17.61 -16.59 -24.23
N ILE A 667 -18.49 -17.56 -23.94
CA ILE A 667 -19.53 -17.47 -22.92
C ILE A 667 -19.59 -18.81 -22.17
N TYR A 668 -19.72 -18.76 -20.85
CA TYR A 668 -19.87 -19.90 -19.94
C TYR A 668 -21.06 -19.72 -18.99
N THR A 669 -21.44 -20.76 -18.25
CA THR A 669 -22.54 -20.72 -17.25
C THR A 669 -22.31 -19.77 -16.08
N SER A 670 -21.07 -19.36 -15.83
CA SER A 670 -20.72 -18.32 -14.84
C SER A 670 -21.14 -16.92 -15.27
N ASP A 671 -21.39 -16.74 -16.56
CA ASP A 671 -21.54 -15.43 -17.21
C ASP A 671 -23.05 -15.10 -17.35
N PHE A 672 -23.90 -15.76 -16.56
CA PHE A 672 -25.35 -15.59 -16.48
C PHE A 672 -25.80 -15.47 -15.03
N VAL A 673 -26.64 -14.47 -14.74
CA VAL A 673 -27.27 -14.29 -13.43
C VAL A 673 -28.80 -14.28 -13.57
N VAL A 674 -29.51 -14.67 -12.52
CA VAL A 674 -30.98 -14.82 -12.53
C VAL A 674 -31.57 -13.92 -11.47
N GLY A 675 -32.24 -12.86 -11.91
CA GLY A 675 -32.71 -11.76 -11.07
C GLY A 675 -33.40 -10.66 -11.89
N THR A 676 -33.85 -9.62 -11.22
CA THR A 676 -34.34 -8.38 -11.84
C THR A 676 -33.37 -7.25 -11.51
N PRO A 677 -33.20 -6.24 -12.37
CA PRO A 677 -32.35 -5.08 -12.06
C PRO A 677 -32.83 -4.32 -10.82
N ALA A 678 -31.93 -3.55 -10.22
CA ALA A 678 -32.21 -2.68 -9.10
C ALA A 678 -33.25 -1.59 -9.46
N PRO A 679 -34.17 -1.24 -8.55
CA PRO A 679 -35.26 -0.29 -8.85
C PRO A 679 -34.79 1.18 -8.79
N SER A 680 -34.10 1.62 -9.85
CA SER A 680 -33.57 3.00 -10.00
C SER A 680 -34.53 3.93 -10.78
N ALA A 681 -34.30 5.24 -10.65
CA ALA A 681 -35.13 6.28 -11.28
C ALA A 681 -34.78 6.49 -12.77
N VAL A 682 -35.81 6.64 -13.62
CA VAL A 682 -35.64 6.80 -15.07
C VAL A 682 -35.30 8.25 -15.43
N GLN A 683 -34.13 8.47 -16.04
CA GLN A 683 -33.88 9.66 -16.88
C GLN A 683 -34.01 9.29 -18.36
N ASP A 684 -35.06 9.80 -18.99
CA ASP A 684 -35.26 9.79 -20.45
C ASP A 684 -34.57 11.02 -21.05
N GLN A 685 -33.38 10.84 -21.64
CA GLN A 685 -32.67 11.90 -22.36
C GLN A 685 -32.95 11.82 -23.86
N SER A 686 -34.01 12.50 -24.31
CA SER A 686 -34.44 12.45 -25.71
C SER A 686 -34.84 13.79 -26.36
N ASP A 687 -34.34 14.94 -25.86
CA ASP A 687 -34.38 16.19 -26.65
C ASP A 687 -33.33 17.25 -26.21
N GLU A 688 -32.29 17.46 -27.03
CA GLU A 688 -31.76 18.79 -27.40
C GLU A 688 -31.02 18.64 -28.74
N SER A 689 -31.29 19.52 -29.71
CA SER A 689 -30.75 19.41 -31.07
C SER A 689 -29.97 20.66 -31.50
N ASN A 690 -28.80 20.43 -32.12
CA ASN A 690 -27.90 21.48 -32.59
C ASN A 690 -28.55 22.40 -33.62
N ASP A 691 -28.52 23.72 -33.38
CA ASP A 691 -28.51 24.73 -34.45
C ASP A 691 -27.28 25.65 -34.27
N VAL A 692 -26.47 25.75 -35.33
CA VAL A 692 -25.19 26.46 -35.32
C VAL A 692 -25.25 27.61 -36.32
N THR A 693 -25.30 28.84 -35.83
CA THR A 693 -24.99 30.03 -36.65
C THR A 693 -23.96 30.95 -36.00
N SER A 694 -22.95 31.31 -36.78
CA SER A 694 -21.71 31.94 -36.35
C SER A 694 -21.80 33.45 -36.07
N GLN A 695 -21.04 33.91 -35.07
CA GLN A 695 -20.08 34.99 -35.29
C GLN A 695 -18.94 35.01 -34.26
N SER A 696 -17.90 35.78 -34.55
CA SER A 696 -16.58 35.72 -33.89
C SER A 696 -16.20 37.02 -33.21
N GLU A 697 -15.61 36.97 -32.01
CA GLU A 697 -14.54 37.88 -31.55
C GLU A 697 -13.85 37.34 -30.28
N GLU A 698 -12.51 37.37 -30.29
CA GLU A 698 -11.45 37.15 -29.26
C GLU A 698 -11.63 36.24 -28.01
N PRO A 699 -10.54 35.59 -27.51
CA PRO A 699 -10.62 34.67 -26.37
C PRO A 699 -10.55 35.37 -25.01
N SER A 700 -11.59 35.23 -24.18
CA SER A 700 -11.53 35.51 -22.74
C SER A 700 -11.41 34.22 -21.93
N THR A 701 -10.47 34.20 -21.00
CA THR A 701 -10.42 33.20 -19.92
C THR A 701 -11.49 33.50 -18.88
N ASP A 702 -12.36 32.54 -18.60
CA ASP A 702 -13.13 32.47 -17.35
C ASP A 702 -13.07 31.02 -16.86
N GLN A 703 -12.53 30.80 -15.65
CA GLN A 703 -12.78 29.58 -14.89
C GLN A 703 -14.03 29.81 -14.06
N GLN A 704 -14.98 28.87 -14.11
CA GLN A 704 -16.30 29.08 -13.55
C GLN A 704 -16.39 28.64 -12.08
N THR A 705 -15.80 29.48 -11.21
CA THR A 705 -16.19 29.73 -9.81
C THR A 705 -16.83 28.59 -9.01
N ASN A 706 -16.11 28.04 -8.02
CA ASN A 706 -16.74 27.25 -6.95
C ASN A 706 -17.80 28.08 -6.21
N SER A 707 -18.97 27.49 -5.98
CA SER A 707 -19.99 27.99 -5.07
C SER A 707 -20.03 27.11 -3.82
N GLN A 708 -19.80 27.72 -2.66
CA GLN A 708 -20.08 27.11 -1.35
C GLN A 708 -21.59 26.81 -1.20
N PRO A 709 -21.96 25.70 -0.53
CA PRO A 709 -23.33 25.25 -0.45
C PRO A 709 -24.22 26.17 0.40
N GLY A 710 -25.49 26.28 0.01
CA GLY A 710 -26.50 26.98 0.81
C GLY A 710 -27.19 26.03 1.82
N PRO A 711 -27.66 26.51 2.99
CA PRO A 711 -28.46 25.68 3.89
C PRO A 711 -29.80 25.32 3.23
N GLY A 712 -29.92 24.07 2.79
CA GLY A 712 -31.09 23.53 2.08
C GLY A 712 -30.85 23.10 0.63
N GLU A 713 -29.65 22.66 0.27
CA GLU A 713 -29.44 21.78 -0.88
C GLU A 713 -30.10 20.40 -0.62
N THR A 714 -30.66 19.78 -1.66
CA THR A 714 -31.45 18.54 -1.59
C THR A 714 -30.89 17.40 -2.42
N ASP A 715 -29.70 17.62 -2.99
CA ASP A 715 -29.11 16.82 -4.06
C ASP A 715 -27.66 16.52 -3.64
N ILE A 716 -27.20 15.28 -3.83
CA ILE A 716 -25.84 14.83 -3.46
C ILE A 716 -24.78 15.67 -4.18
N ARG A 717 -23.79 16.16 -3.43
CA ARG A 717 -22.66 16.96 -3.95
C ARG A 717 -21.42 16.07 -4.12
N ILE A 718 -20.72 16.25 -5.24
CA ILE A 718 -19.50 15.49 -5.57
C ILE A 718 -18.36 16.48 -5.88
N GLU A 719 -17.17 16.23 -5.33
CA GLU A 719 -15.92 16.91 -5.66
C GLU A 719 -14.89 15.91 -6.19
N GLN A 720 -14.08 16.32 -7.17
CA GLN A 720 -13.12 15.45 -7.86
C GLN A 720 -11.77 16.16 -8.01
N SER A 721 -10.73 15.58 -7.41
CA SER A 721 -9.34 16.05 -7.53
C SER A 721 -8.62 15.23 -8.60
N TYR A 722 -7.83 15.90 -9.46
CA TYR A 722 -7.10 15.27 -10.56
C TYR A 722 -5.60 15.59 -10.51
N ASP A 723 -4.76 14.65 -10.92
CA ASP A 723 -3.31 14.85 -11.06
C ASP A 723 -2.91 15.62 -12.33
N ALA A 724 -1.61 15.92 -12.47
CA ALA A 724 -1.06 16.61 -13.64
C ALA A 724 -1.07 15.80 -14.95
N ALA A 725 -1.45 14.52 -14.91
CA ALA A 725 -1.67 13.67 -16.08
C ALA A 725 -3.17 13.54 -16.45
N GLY A 726 -4.08 13.95 -15.57
CA GLY A 726 -5.53 13.89 -15.73
C GLY A 726 -6.19 12.66 -15.10
N ASN A 727 -5.48 11.89 -14.27
CA ASN A 727 -6.08 10.81 -13.47
C ASN A 727 -6.81 11.41 -12.26
N MET A 728 -7.95 10.84 -11.86
CA MET A 728 -8.58 11.21 -10.59
C MET A 728 -7.74 10.63 -9.43
N VAL A 729 -7.57 11.40 -8.35
CA VAL A 729 -6.76 11.00 -7.18
C VAL A 729 -7.54 11.01 -5.87
N GLU A 730 -8.55 11.87 -5.74
CA GLU A 730 -9.45 11.94 -4.59
C GLU A 730 -10.87 12.21 -5.10
N LEU A 731 -11.86 11.46 -4.57
CA LEU A 731 -13.28 11.66 -4.81
C LEU A 731 -13.97 11.95 -3.48
N ARG A 732 -14.65 13.10 -3.36
CA ARG A 732 -15.49 13.39 -2.18
C ARG A 732 -16.96 13.35 -2.57
N ILE A 733 -17.77 12.67 -1.75
CA ILE A 733 -19.21 12.57 -1.93
C ILE A 733 -19.89 12.99 -0.64
N PHE A 734 -20.75 14.01 -0.71
CA PHE A 734 -21.51 14.56 0.40
C PHE A 734 -23.00 14.30 0.17
N GLY A 735 -23.62 13.53 1.05
CA GLY A 735 -25.08 13.32 1.08
C GLY A 735 -25.83 14.48 1.73
N THR A 736 -27.05 14.22 2.19
CA THR A 736 -28.05 15.26 2.53
C THR A 736 -28.65 15.08 3.94
N ASP A 737 -29.71 15.85 4.27
CA ASP A 737 -30.48 15.69 5.52
C ASP A 737 -31.48 14.50 5.45
N GLY A 738 -31.08 13.33 4.90
CA GLY A 738 -31.93 12.14 4.82
C GLY A 738 -31.21 10.86 4.38
N ASP A 739 -31.91 9.71 4.49
CA ASP A 739 -31.37 8.36 4.24
C ASP A 739 -30.83 8.17 2.80
N ASP A 740 -29.54 8.41 2.59
CA ASP A 740 -28.87 8.44 1.28
C ASP A 740 -28.11 7.13 0.95
N ILE A 741 -27.68 7.00 -0.31
CA ILE A 741 -26.86 5.87 -0.80
C ILE A 741 -25.66 6.43 -1.56
N LEU A 742 -24.47 6.33 -0.96
CA LEU A 742 -23.22 6.88 -1.47
C LEU A 742 -22.25 5.73 -1.82
N ALA A 743 -21.61 5.82 -3.00
CA ALA A 743 -20.66 4.83 -3.46
C ALA A 743 -19.43 5.51 -4.11
N GLY A 744 -18.24 5.11 -3.69
CA GLY A 744 -16.95 5.56 -4.24
C GLY A 744 -16.61 4.91 -5.59
N GLN A 745 -15.36 5.07 -6.03
CA GLN A 745 -14.81 4.51 -7.27
C GLN A 745 -13.61 3.61 -6.98
N ARG A 746 -13.57 2.42 -7.63
CA ARG A 746 -12.59 1.33 -7.43
C ARG A 746 -11.09 1.66 -7.62
N SER A 747 -10.73 2.89 -7.97
CA SER A 747 -9.38 3.29 -8.36
C SER A 747 -8.89 4.60 -7.74
N THR A 748 -9.71 5.20 -6.86
CA THR A 748 -9.51 6.53 -6.28
C THR A 748 -9.62 6.44 -4.76
N GLU A 749 -8.95 7.32 -4.01
CA GLU A 749 -9.20 7.47 -2.56
C GLU A 749 -10.55 8.17 -2.36
N ASN A 750 -11.54 7.47 -1.77
CA ASN A 750 -12.91 7.98 -1.64
C ASN A 750 -13.20 8.51 -0.23
N HIS A 751 -13.74 9.72 -0.14
CA HIS A 751 -14.19 10.35 1.10
C HIS A 751 -15.73 10.46 1.07
N LEU A 752 -16.41 9.65 1.89
CA LEU A 752 -17.87 9.56 1.94
C LEU A 752 -18.39 10.23 3.21
N PHE A 753 -19.14 11.32 3.06
CA PHE A 753 -19.81 12.06 4.13
C PHE A 753 -21.31 11.81 4.01
N GLY A 754 -21.89 11.05 4.95
CA GLY A 754 -23.31 10.65 4.88
C GLY A 754 -24.26 11.85 4.89
N GLY A 755 -24.14 12.70 5.92
CA GLY A 755 -25.09 13.77 6.19
C GLY A 755 -25.89 13.47 7.45
N LEU A 756 -27.20 13.74 7.45
CA LEU A 756 -28.10 13.43 8.57
C LEU A 756 -29.13 12.38 8.14
N GLY A 757 -28.76 11.10 8.20
CA GLY A 757 -29.55 10.00 7.65
C GLY A 757 -29.28 8.63 8.27
N ASN A 758 -29.71 7.57 7.60
CA ASN A 758 -29.40 6.19 7.97
C ASN A 758 -28.76 5.56 6.75
N ASP A 759 -27.58 6.08 6.42
CA ASP A 759 -27.05 6.10 5.07
C ASP A 759 -26.41 4.78 4.69
N ARG A 760 -26.16 4.61 3.40
CA ARG A 760 -25.58 3.37 2.84
C ARG A 760 -24.31 3.73 2.10
N LEU A 761 -23.17 3.48 2.76
CA LEU A 761 -21.85 3.88 2.31
C LEU A 761 -21.08 2.67 1.76
N THR A 762 -20.48 2.83 0.58
CA THR A 762 -19.70 1.79 -0.14
C THR A 762 -18.41 2.42 -0.66
N GLY A 763 -17.24 2.00 -0.15
CA GLY A 763 -15.94 2.53 -0.62
C GLY A 763 -15.55 2.01 -2.01
N ASN A 764 -15.62 0.69 -2.15
CA ASN A 764 -15.19 -0.20 -3.23
C ASN A 764 -13.73 -0.70 -3.14
N GLU A 765 -12.77 -0.01 -3.76
CA GLU A 765 -11.36 -0.46 -3.86
C GLU A 765 -10.42 0.74 -3.80
N LYS A 766 -9.26 0.53 -3.16
CA LYS A 766 -8.33 1.50 -2.54
C LYS A 766 -8.56 1.64 -1.04
N ASN A 767 -8.46 2.86 -0.51
CA ASN A 767 -8.30 3.17 0.91
C ASN A 767 -9.36 4.21 1.26
N ASP A 768 -10.54 3.76 1.69
CA ASP A 768 -11.71 4.64 1.71
C ASP A 768 -12.03 5.19 3.10
N TYR A 769 -12.38 6.47 3.16
CA TYR A 769 -12.67 7.20 4.38
C TYR A 769 -14.18 7.39 4.54
N PHE A 770 -14.73 6.75 5.57
CA PHE A 770 -16.14 6.86 5.97
C PHE A 770 -16.25 7.91 7.08
N HIS A 771 -16.77 9.10 6.75
CA HIS A 771 -16.78 10.26 7.65
C HIS A 771 -18.04 10.33 8.50
N PHE A 772 -17.83 10.57 9.79
CA PHE A 772 -18.88 10.83 10.77
C PHE A 772 -18.70 12.24 11.34
N ASP A 773 -19.17 13.23 10.58
CA ASP A 773 -19.13 14.68 10.82
C ASP A 773 -20.48 15.28 11.27
N THR A 774 -21.50 14.45 11.54
CA THR A 774 -22.84 14.92 11.93
C THR A 774 -23.33 14.41 13.29
N PRO A 775 -24.17 15.19 14.02
CA PRO A 775 -24.61 14.84 15.38
C PRO A 775 -25.29 13.47 15.51
N LEU A 776 -24.74 12.61 16.39
CA LEU A 776 -25.22 11.24 16.62
C LEU A 776 -26.66 11.17 17.16
N GLY A 777 -27.43 10.16 16.77
CA GLY A 777 -28.80 9.96 17.30
C GLY A 777 -29.49 8.67 16.83
N GLU A 778 -30.66 8.36 17.41
CA GLU A 778 -31.44 7.13 17.11
C GLU A 778 -31.93 7.01 15.65
N THR A 779 -31.76 8.06 14.84
CA THR A 779 -32.06 8.12 13.40
C THR A 779 -30.90 8.69 12.59
N ASN A 780 -29.69 8.72 13.16
CA ASN A 780 -28.44 9.08 12.49
C ASN A 780 -27.48 7.88 12.67
N VAL A 781 -27.71 6.81 11.91
CA VAL A 781 -27.06 5.50 12.09
C VAL A 781 -26.80 4.83 10.75
N ASP A 782 -25.59 4.99 10.25
CA ASP A 782 -25.24 4.61 8.89
C ASP A 782 -24.85 3.14 8.77
N ARG A 783 -24.80 2.64 7.53
CA ARG A 783 -24.31 1.31 7.21
C ARG A 783 -23.19 1.38 6.17
N ILE A 784 -21.99 1.01 6.62
CA ILE A 784 -20.86 0.73 5.75
C ILE A 784 -21.02 -0.71 5.22
N LEU A 785 -20.85 -0.91 3.92
CA LEU A 785 -21.26 -2.15 3.24
C LEU A 785 -20.11 -3.11 2.88
N ASP A 786 -18.88 -2.63 2.81
CA ASP A 786 -17.74 -3.31 2.17
C ASP A 786 -16.38 -3.18 2.90
N PHE A 787 -16.36 -2.51 4.06
CA PHE A 787 -15.16 -2.12 4.81
C PHE A 787 -14.04 -3.18 4.89
N SER A 788 -12.85 -2.81 4.42
CA SER A 788 -11.59 -3.56 4.52
C SER A 788 -10.67 -3.00 5.61
N SER A 789 -10.55 -3.76 6.71
CA SER A 789 -9.55 -3.51 7.76
C SER A 789 -8.11 -3.86 7.32
N GLY A 790 -7.13 -3.17 7.89
CA GLY A 790 -5.70 -3.39 7.66
C GLY A 790 -5.09 -2.44 6.63
N ASP A 791 -4.99 -1.16 7.00
CA ASP A 791 -4.40 -0.06 6.21
C ASP A 791 -4.94 0.10 4.78
N LYS A 792 -6.21 -0.28 4.63
CA LYS A 792 -7.08 0.14 3.53
C LYS A 792 -8.03 1.21 4.03
N ASP A 793 -9.20 0.82 4.50
CA ASP A 793 -10.28 1.74 4.84
C ASP A 793 -10.12 2.31 6.24
N LYS A 794 -10.66 3.51 6.45
CA LYS A 794 -10.62 4.23 7.72
C LYS A 794 -12.01 4.77 8.07
N ILE A 795 -12.47 4.48 9.29
CA ILE A 795 -13.61 5.15 9.89
C ILE A 795 -13.10 6.47 10.46
N ALA A 796 -13.48 7.57 9.82
CA ALA A 796 -13.05 8.91 10.18
C ALA A 796 -14.06 9.54 11.16
N LEU A 797 -13.58 9.95 12.32
CA LEU A 797 -14.39 10.48 13.43
C LEU A 797 -14.10 11.97 13.68
N ASP A 798 -15.14 12.80 13.73
CA ASP A 798 -15.03 14.22 14.08
C ASP A 798 -14.77 14.42 15.59
N PRO A 799 -13.75 15.21 15.99
CA PRO A 799 -13.38 15.38 17.40
C PRO A 799 -14.34 16.26 18.23
N GLU A 800 -15.16 17.12 17.61
CA GLU A 800 -16.22 17.85 18.32
C GLU A 800 -17.39 16.94 18.69
N ILE A 801 -17.67 15.95 17.83
CA ILE A 801 -18.78 14.99 18.00
C ILE A 801 -18.37 13.82 18.90
N PHE A 802 -17.21 13.22 18.66
CA PHE A 802 -16.67 12.08 19.43
C PHE A 802 -15.83 12.56 20.64
N SER A 803 -16.30 13.63 21.29
CA SER A 803 -15.62 14.42 22.34
C SER A 803 -15.13 13.61 23.55
N GLY A 804 -13.91 13.07 23.49
CA GLY A 804 -13.34 12.23 24.55
C GLY A 804 -12.41 11.12 24.07
N ILE A 805 -12.29 10.93 22.75
CA ILE A 805 -11.09 10.39 22.10
C ILE A 805 -10.02 11.50 22.15
N ASP A 806 -8.75 11.16 22.35
CA ASP A 806 -7.68 12.17 22.45
C ASP A 806 -7.36 12.76 21.07
N ASN A 807 -7.15 14.07 21.00
CA ASN A 807 -7.43 14.85 19.80
C ASN A 807 -6.18 15.51 19.18
N HIS A 808 -5.38 14.74 18.41
CA HIS A 808 -4.41 15.23 17.42
C HIS A 808 -3.95 14.10 16.47
N GLY A 809 -4.70 13.87 15.38
CA GLY A 809 -4.28 13.10 14.19
C GLY A 809 -4.29 11.57 14.31
N GLU A 810 -3.70 10.99 15.36
CA GLU A 810 -3.80 9.54 15.61
C GLU A 810 -4.92 9.21 16.61
N PHE A 811 -5.77 8.26 16.23
CA PHE A 811 -6.75 7.66 17.14
C PHE A 811 -6.03 6.87 18.24
N ASP A 812 -6.27 7.17 19.52
CA ASP A 812 -5.75 6.35 20.63
C ASP A 812 -6.36 4.95 20.55
N ARG A 813 -5.56 3.97 20.14
CA ARG A 813 -6.01 2.59 19.85
C ARG A 813 -6.57 1.89 21.10
N ARG A 814 -6.29 2.41 22.31
CA ARG A 814 -6.87 1.98 23.60
C ARG A 814 -8.29 2.50 23.83
N ALA A 815 -8.77 3.36 22.94
CA ALA A 815 -10.15 3.81 22.86
C ALA A 815 -11.02 2.93 21.95
N PHE A 816 -10.45 2.02 21.16
CA PHE A 816 -11.22 0.98 20.45
C PHE A 816 -11.30 -0.30 21.26
N ARG A 817 -12.51 -0.88 21.34
CA ARG A 817 -12.75 -2.19 21.94
C ARG A 817 -13.71 -3.03 21.10
N GLU A 818 -13.30 -4.25 20.77
CA GLU A 818 -14.24 -5.31 20.40
C GLU A 818 -15.02 -5.82 21.64
N GLY A 819 -16.35 -5.84 21.56
CA GLY A 819 -17.22 -6.28 22.64
C GLY A 819 -18.64 -5.71 22.58
N THR A 820 -19.36 -5.79 23.69
CA THR A 820 -20.77 -5.36 23.82
C THR A 820 -20.96 -4.24 24.86
N GLU A 821 -19.88 -3.71 25.41
CA GLU A 821 -19.83 -2.70 26.48
C GLU A 821 -18.38 -2.16 26.61
N ALA A 822 -18.17 -1.03 27.29
CA ALA A 822 -16.82 -0.63 27.73
C ALA A 822 -16.31 -1.54 28.88
N ARG A 823 -15.01 -1.86 28.86
CA ARG A 823 -14.25 -2.65 29.85
C ARG A 823 -13.70 -1.76 30.95
N ASP A 824 -13.09 -0.64 30.56
CA ASP A 824 -12.61 0.39 31.47
C ASP A 824 -12.58 1.77 30.78
N ASN A 825 -12.14 2.80 31.51
CA ASN A 825 -12.37 4.20 31.15
C ASN A 825 -11.47 4.77 30.04
N THR A 826 -10.69 3.95 29.33
CA THR A 826 -10.08 4.38 28.04
C THR A 826 -10.98 4.09 26.85
N ASP A 827 -11.78 3.02 26.88
CA ASP A 827 -12.67 2.63 25.77
C ASP A 827 -13.64 3.78 25.41
N ARG A 828 -13.81 4.04 24.10
CA ARG A 828 -14.74 5.01 23.52
C ARG A 828 -15.55 4.42 22.38
N ILE A 829 -14.91 3.70 21.47
CA ILE A 829 -15.55 3.05 20.33
C ILE A 829 -15.69 1.56 20.64
N ILE A 830 -16.93 1.11 20.74
CA ILE A 830 -17.30 -0.27 21.06
C ILE A 830 -17.85 -0.94 19.79
N TYR A 831 -17.18 -1.99 19.32
CA TYR A 831 -17.61 -2.77 18.15
C TYR A 831 -18.09 -4.17 18.52
N ASN A 832 -19.33 -4.48 18.19
CA ASN A 832 -19.91 -5.81 18.36
C ASN A 832 -19.87 -6.60 17.05
N SER A 833 -18.79 -7.34 16.81
CA SER A 833 -18.59 -8.19 15.64
C SER A 833 -19.72 -9.21 15.38
N GLN A 834 -20.53 -9.57 16.38
CA GLN A 834 -21.66 -10.49 16.22
C GLN A 834 -22.92 -9.84 15.65
N THR A 835 -23.03 -8.51 15.69
CA THR A 835 -24.18 -7.75 15.15
C THR A 835 -23.77 -6.67 14.14
N GLY A 836 -22.47 -6.42 13.99
CA GLY A 836 -21.93 -5.33 13.18
C GLY A 836 -22.06 -3.94 13.82
N GLU A 837 -22.55 -3.85 15.06
CA GLU A 837 -22.89 -2.57 15.70
C GLU A 837 -21.66 -1.82 16.22
N LEU A 838 -21.53 -0.55 15.84
CA LEU A 838 -20.44 0.34 16.23
C LEU A 838 -21.00 1.54 17.01
N SER A 839 -20.59 1.65 18.28
CA SER A 839 -21.17 2.60 19.25
C SER A 839 -20.12 3.44 19.97
N TYR A 840 -20.46 4.67 20.28
CA TYR A 840 -19.61 5.63 20.99
C TYR A 840 -20.05 5.82 22.46
N ASP A 841 -19.16 5.50 23.39
CA ASP A 841 -19.26 5.76 24.83
C ASP A 841 -18.34 6.95 25.20
N PRO A 842 -18.88 8.17 25.44
CA PRO A 842 -18.07 9.34 25.79
C PRO A 842 -17.48 9.30 27.21
N ASP A 843 -17.93 8.36 28.05
CA ASP A 843 -17.68 8.30 29.49
C ASP A 843 -16.79 7.09 29.86
N GLY A 844 -16.79 6.04 29.04
CA GLY A 844 -15.96 4.83 29.13
C GLY A 844 -16.35 3.91 30.29
N LYS A 845 -17.63 3.82 30.66
CA LYS A 845 -18.07 3.02 31.81
C LYS A 845 -19.20 2.10 31.41
N GLY A 846 -18.86 0.81 31.30
CA GLY A 846 -19.76 -0.28 30.87
C GLY A 846 -21.19 -0.14 31.38
N GLY A 847 -22.09 0.08 30.44
CA GLY A 847 -23.49 0.43 30.63
C GLY A 847 -24.20 0.46 29.27
N ALA A 848 -25.50 0.79 29.28
CA ALA A 848 -26.30 0.91 28.06
C ALA A 848 -26.36 2.36 27.53
N ASP A 849 -25.32 3.15 27.83
CA ASP A 849 -25.27 4.60 27.63
C ASP A 849 -24.41 5.02 26.43
N GLY A 850 -23.85 4.05 25.69
CA GLY A 850 -23.14 4.29 24.42
C GLY A 850 -24.13 4.53 23.26
N THR A 851 -23.83 5.52 22.42
CA THR A 851 -24.66 5.91 21.27
C THR A 851 -24.22 5.14 20.03
N LEU A 852 -25.10 4.30 19.49
CA LEU A 852 -24.90 3.65 18.20
C LEU A 852 -24.82 4.72 17.10
N PHE A 853 -23.82 4.63 16.21
CA PHE A 853 -23.66 5.57 15.09
C PHE A 853 -23.41 4.89 13.74
N ALA A 854 -22.88 3.66 13.73
CA ALA A 854 -22.68 2.92 12.48
C ALA A 854 -22.96 1.42 12.61
N ARG A 855 -23.16 0.78 11.46
CA ARG A 855 -23.33 -0.66 11.30
C ARG A 855 -22.44 -1.14 10.16
N LEU A 856 -21.66 -2.18 10.44
CA LEU A 856 -20.95 -2.97 9.43
C LEU A 856 -21.67 -4.32 9.26
N ASP A 857 -21.22 -5.17 8.34
CA ASP A 857 -21.77 -6.53 8.25
C ASP A 857 -21.25 -7.42 9.41
N PRO A 858 -22.08 -8.33 9.96
CA PRO A 858 -21.66 -9.17 11.07
C PRO A 858 -20.50 -10.09 10.69
N GLY A 859 -19.39 -9.97 11.43
CA GLY A 859 -18.14 -10.69 11.17
C GLY A 859 -17.08 -9.89 10.42
N THR A 860 -17.32 -8.62 10.05
CA THR A 860 -16.26 -7.71 9.65
C THR A 860 -15.19 -7.62 10.75
N VAL A 861 -13.92 -7.63 10.36
CA VAL A 861 -12.80 -7.41 11.28
C VAL A 861 -12.62 -5.91 11.46
N LEU A 862 -12.49 -5.44 12.69
CA LEU A 862 -12.08 -4.08 13.03
C LEU A 862 -11.05 -4.08 14.16
N THR A 863 -10.13 -3.14 14.10
CA THR A 863 -9.03 -2.91 15.03
C THR A 863 -8.92 -1.42 15.34
N GLY A 864 -8.09 -1.05 16.32
CA GLY A 864 -7.80 0.36 16.60
C GLY A 864 -7.01 1.10 15.51
N TRP A 865 -6.53 0.41 14.47
CA TRP A 865 -5.87 1.02 13.30
C TRP A 865 -6.85 1.46 12.21
N ASP A 866 -8.09 0.97 12.26
CA ASP A 866 -9.12 1.21 11.26
C ASP A 866 -9.91 2.51 11.54
N PHE A 867 -9.40 3.35 12.45
CA PHE A 867 -9.99 4.60 12.89
C PHE A 867 -9.01 5.76 12.76
N VAL A 868 -9.50 6.91 12.32
CA VAL A 868 -8.77 8.18 12.32
C VAL A 868 -9.63 9.28 12.95
N VAL A 869 -8.98 10.31 13.51
CA VAL A 869 -9.65 11.53 13.96
C VAL A 869 -9.28 12.63 12.97
N PHE A 870 -10.26 13.24 12.30
CA PHE A 870 -10.02 14.18 11.20
C PHE A 870 -10.38 15.63 11.56
N GLY A 871 -9.58 16.57 11.03
CA GLY A 871 -9.62 18.01 11.29
C GLY A 871 -8.24 18.66 11.07
#